data_AF-A0AAE8MM76-F1
#
_entry.id   AF-A0AAE8MM76-F1
#
_cell.length_a   1.000
_cell.length_b   1.000
_cell.length_c   1.000
_cell.angle_alpha   90.00
_cell.angle_beta   90.00
_cell.angle_gamma   90.00
#
_symmetry.space_group_name_H-M   'P 1'
#
loop_
_entity.id
_entity.type
_entity.pdbx_description
1 polymer ?
#
loop_
_entity_poly.entity_id
_entity_poly.type
_entity_poly.pdbx_seq_one_letter_code
_entity_poly.pdbx_strand_id
1 'polypeptide(L)'
;MDTDTERTSVESTLKELHAYAKLLFLRSGRQFEDKVLYQELEDEVSPDESGNDSSSSKNVPLGNLDTDHLRRKFLDRLSETVSSMKGGRHVVASYMFYWPDKVKVFVAINSGFAEGDALSRFLENLCKSLKGIAAAPDDETEKHTDALWNLLLRHQSSRLNATIVDLRQNMKNLQHLLPQRSSSELTGNSIIPDIDGTMLDFEDCLKLLAQLLFGNGDSGLERHDSLVALSHALYRTFPAEKFQALGRQGEKLHRVIGFLGRLQMSFHDLVAAARQISGFDGLSLIPVVRLKIRKKPSSQEWSLAKTFDALNIQVSDTAIEKLMKPSSSKIKWTKNKLITDFSRLKSPTWEVHAEIQLIAFTLSHPNDVANGKRFDYIGCSRYTCLLCSKFLDCFQGLKTRGCHGKLYNHSWTLPRGDSLGKDEQQALYGAVIGVISWMRKKLIRSTMLPAQRRPEVKESTIGGSLISMLETSQGGHQQDYAISEYLRRQRAQNLHRQSNQKRSVFQYILTALLGICGYMLRRILISLLNFVEDGEVSRVEVRNPTLLRSTMNFCTMCYEVETTRRCSHCREGLFCSENCERKMPLSHLLKCNMRQVTSADYLFEDVLGDTIPTDPQVREDYWFERCHNTHEESHLSGLFAGLLLYHPDHITRETLHQWRSESGGNTYLVAKIAEKFEELPKSSAGSYFPWFLRHRKRFELSADHESIPRALSPMTQVRNMQAKARKYLAPEDQNKDFTDLTPFSKMHCFAFYSMTIGGQYPPPMNRGDCYWFDFGFVVCRDRHEESLLGTMYNTMLFGSTSQLEYAQSLKSSTLARIVKKREPACTFDEFWRAWDKGKLMAIFNKCWPEFTTQHTYEPTEYSILNRLRGFIEAETPRPSIWKLRHFLALEDVSVESAVPDIAWAARDYGFSENLDTRMTMELRNIYVQLFEKAEPMETYCERMKGNLVQFAERHVDGMTLRIKELLQGL
;
A
#
# COMPACT_ATOMS: atom_id res chain seq x y z
N MET A 1 12.52 8.89 49.66
CA MET A 1 12.54 10.25 49.08
C MET A 1 13.26 10.27 47.74
N ASP A 2 14.36 9.52 47.54
CA ASP A 2 15.12 9.51 46.28
C ASP A 2 14.36 9.04 45.03
N THR A 3 13.44 8.08 45.17
CA THR A 3 12.67 7.53 44.03
C THR A 3 11.68 8.52 43.41
N ASP A 4 11.12 9.45 44.19
CA ASP A 4 10.21 10.47 43.66
C ASP A 4 10.99 11.60 42.96
N THR A 5 12.19 11.93 43.43
CA THR A 5 13.06 12.93 42.80
C THR A 5 13.61 12.43 41.45
N GLU A 6 14.04 11.16 41.37
CA GLU A 6 14.45 10.51 40.11
C GLU A 6 13.30 10.44 39.10
N ARG A 7 12.09 10.04 39.54
CA ARG A 7 10.90 9.95 38.67
C ARG A 7 10.49 11.29 38.09
N THR A 8 10.66 12.36 38.85
CA THR A 8 10.36 13.74 38.41
C THR A 8 11.41 14.23 37.39
N SER A 9 12.68 13.82 37.54
CA SER A 9 13.77 14.13 36.61
C SER A 9 13.54 13.51 35.22
N VAL A 10 13.14 12.24 35.17
CA VAL A 10 12.85 11.49 33.94
C VAL A 10 11.76 12.13 33.08
N GLU A 11 10.63 12.46 33.70
CA GLU A 11 9.49 13.04 32.99
C GLU A 11 9.86 14.42 32.44
N SER A 12 10.69 15.16 33.17
CA SER A 12 11.27 16.43 32.75
C SER A 12 12.16 16.26 31.50
N THR A 13 13.05 15.26 31.49
CA THR A 13 13.96 14.98 30.35
C THR A 13 13.20 14.61 29.07
N LEU A 14 12.18 13.74 29.15
CA LEU A 14 11.37 13.39 27.98
C LEU A 14 10.58 14.59 27.43
N LYS A 15 10.09 15.46 28.33
CA LYS A 15 9.42 16.70 27.96
C LYS A 15 10.36 17.67 27.24
N GLU A 16 11.60 17.80 27.71
CA GLU A 16 12.65 18.58 27.03
C GLU A 16 12.95 18.03 25.63
N LEU A 17 13.12 16.71 25.50
CA LEU A 17 13.32 16.05 24.20
C LEU A 17 12.21 16.40 23.21
N HIS A 18 10.94 16.24 23.61
CA HIS A 18 9.80 16.56 22.75
C HIS A 18 9.76 18.05 22.39
N ALA A 19 10.13 18.94 23.31
CA ALA A 19 10.18 20.38 23.06
C ALA A 19 11.26 20.76 22.03
N TYR A 20 12.47 20.19 22.13
CA TYR A 20 13.53 20.43 21.14
C TYR A 20 13.18 19.84 19.78
N ALA A 21 12.56 18.67 19.72
CA ALA A 21 12.08 18.09 18.46
C ALA A 21 11.03 18.97 17.78
N LYS A 22 10.11 19.58 18.55
CA LYS A 22 9.14 20.56 18.03
C LYS A 22 9.82 21.80 17.46
N LEU A 23 10.80 22.37 18.18
CA LEU A 23 11.55 23.54 17.70
C LEU A 23 12.32 23.24 16.42
N LEU A 24 13.02 22.11 16.36
CA LEU A 24 13.75 21.69 15.16
C LEU A 24 12.80 21.46 13.97
N PHE A 25 11.63 20.86 14.20
CA PHE A 25 10.62 20.68 13.16
C PHE A 25 10.07 22.02 12.65
N LEU A 26 9.73 22.96 13.55
CA LEU A 26 9.26 24.29 13.15
C LEU A 26 10.32 25.06 12.36
N ARG A 27 11.60 24.86 12.70
CA ARG A 27 12.73 25.54 12.05
C ARG A 27 13.10 24.93 10.70
N SER A 28 13.15 23.61 10.60
CA SER A 28 13.79 22.89 9.49
C SER A 28 12.84 22.00 8.69
N GLY A 29 11.57 21.88 9.12
CA GLY A 29 10.58 21.00 8.49
C GLY A 29 10.79 19.52 8.82
N ARG A 30 10.11 18.65 8.07
CA ARG A 30 10.08 17.21 8.30
C ARG A 30 11.36 16.49 7.85
N GLN A 31 11.91 16.86 6.69
CA GLN A 31 13.16 16.29 6.14
C GLN A 31 14.35 17.08 6.67
N PHE A 32 15.01 16.57 7.72
CA PHE A 32 16.05 17.30 8.45
C PHE A 32 17.47 16.97 7.95
N GLU A 33 17.77 15.69 7.74
CA GLU A 33 19.02 15.19 7.16
C GLU A 33 18.74 14.49 5.81
N ASP A 34 19.75 14.34 4.96
CA ASP A 34 19.62 13.52 3.76
C ASP A 34 19.52 12.04 4.13
N LYS A 35 19.11 11.22 3.17
CA LYS A 35 19.11 9.77 3.37
C LYS A 35 20.56 9.29 3.52
N VAL A 36 20.84 8.64 4.64
CA VAL A 36 22.15 8.03 4.93
C VAL A 36 22.02 6.52 4.78
N LEU A 37 22.85 5.94 3.93
CA LEU A 37 23.03 4.50 3.80
C LEU A 37 24.14 4.06 4.75
N TYR A 38 24.01 2.88 5.34
CA TYR A 38 25.14 2.24 5.99
C TYR A 38 26.06 1.69 4.90
N GLN A 39 27.25 2.29 4.74
CA GLN A 39 28.36 1.76 3.97
C GLN A 39 29.39 1.23 4.97
N GLU A 40 29.90 0.02 4.76
CA GLU A 40 31.08 -0.43 5.49
C GLU A 40 32.22 0.51 5.11
N LEU A 41 32.78 1.19 6.11
CA LEU A 41 34.10 1.75 5.96
C LEU A 41 35.03 0.54 5.83
N GLU A 42 35.57 0.30 4.64
CA GLU A 42 36.91 -0.27 4.58
C GLU A 42 37.77 0.68 5.41
N ASP A 43 38.15 0.24 6.61
CA ASP A 43 38.90 1.06 7.54
C ASP A 43 40.11 1.69 6.83
N GLU A 44 40.26 3.00 7.03
CA GLU A 44 41.31 3.85 6.49
C GLU A 44 42.70 3.19 6.64
N VAL A 45 43.22 2.59 5.56
CA VAL A 45 44.66 2.42 5.40
C VAL A 45 45.21 3.80 5.04
N SER A 46 45.58 4.54 6.08
CA SER A 46 46.36 5.77 5.94
C SER A 46 47.65 5.49 5.13
N PRO A 47 47.93 6.26 4.06
CA PRO A 47 49.18 6.14 3.34
C PRO A 47 50.18 7.15 3.91
N ASP A 48 50.93 6.74 4.93
CA ASP A 48 52.34 7.13 5.18
C ASP A 48 52.73 6.79 6.62
N GLU A 49 53.60 5.79 6.79
CA GLU A 49 54.92 6.01 7.36
C GLU A 49 55.77 4.74 7.13
N SER A 50 56.82 4.92 6.33
CA SER A 50 57.88 3.95 6.13
C SER A 50 58.72 3.77 7.39
N GLY A 51 58.95 2.52 7.81
CA GLY A 51 60.19 2.14 8.51
C GLY A 51 60.05 1.29 9.77
N ASN A 52 60.56 0.06 9.66
CA ASN A 52 61.10 -0.82 10.71
C ASN A 52 60.18 -1.55 11.70
N ASP A 53 60.14 -2.88 11.51
CA ASP A 53 60.41 -3.93 12.50
C ASP A 53 59.86 -3.76 13.92
N SER A 54 58.74 -4.43 14.22
CA SER A 54 58.77 -5.67 15.00
C SER A 54 57.36 -6.21 15.27
N SER A 55 57.31 -7.51 15.48
CA SER A 55 56.16 -8.40 15.66
C SER A 55 54.99 -7.88 16.51
N SER A 56 53.79 -7.87 15.93
CA SER A 56 52.55 -8.38 16.56
C SER A 56 51.39 -8.33 15.54
N SER A 57 51.33 -9.31 14.64
CA SER A 57 50.20 -9.50 13.73
C SER A 57 48.96 -9.93 14.54
N LYS A 58 48.12 -8.97 14.94
CA LYS A 58 46.75 -9.26 15.37
C LYS A 58 45.94 -9.66 14.13
N ASN A 59 45.95 -10.95 13.82
CA ASN A 59 45.07 -11.55 12.83
C ASN A 59 43.61 -11.38 13.28
N VAL A 60 42.86 -10.47 12.66
CA VAL A 60 41.40 -10.54 12.69
C VAL A 60 40.98 -11.66 11.72
N PRO A 61 40.25 -12.71 12.15
CA PRO A 61 39.92 -13.82 11.28
C PRO A 61 38.87 -13.41 10.24
N LEU A 62 39.18 -13.54 8.94
CA LEU A 62 38.27 -13.27 7.82
C LEU A 62 36.90 -13.99 7.95
N GLY A 63 36.81 -15.11 8.69
CA GLY A 63 35.57 -15.88 8.85
C GLY A 63 34.47 -15.21 9.70
N ASN A 64 34.80 -14.25 10.57
CA ASN A 64 33.78 -13.56 11.38
C ASN A 64 33.03 -12.49 10.58
N LEU A 65 33.69 -11.87 9.60
CA LEU A 65 33.11 -10.77 8.81
C LEU A 65 31.93 -11.26 7.96
N ASP A 66 32.08 -12.43 7.35
CA ASP A 66 31.06 -13.04 6.49
C ASP A 66 29.83 -13.49 7.30
N THR A 67 30.04 -14.06 8.49
CA THR A 67 28.93 -14.47 9.36
C THR A 67 28.15 -13.26 9.90
N ASP A 68 28.85 -12.15 10.24
CA ASP A 68 28.20 -10.91 10.69
C ASP A 68 27.45 -10.20 9.56
N HIS A 69 27.98 -10.26 8.33
CA HIS A 69 27.27 -9.82 7.15
C HIS A 69 25.98 -10.64 6.92
N LEU A 70 26.05 -11.97 7.06
CA LEU A 70 24.88 -12.84 6.94
C LEU A 70 23.84 -12.60 8.05
N ARG A 71 24.26 -12.35 9.30
CA ARG A 71 23.37 -11.97 10.42
C ARG A 71 22.63 -10.65 10.14
N ARG A 72 23.32 -9.65 9.58
CA ARG A 72 22.70 -8.35 9.18
C ARG A 72 21.64 -8.56 8.10
N LYS A 73 22.01 -9.28 7.03
CA LYS A 73 21.09 -9.65 5.94
C LYS A 73 19.86 -10.36 6.50
N PHE A 74 20.07 -11.38 7.33
CA PHE A 74 18.98 -12.12 7.95
C PHE A 74 18.02 -11.21 8.72
N LEU A 75 18.51 -10.31 9.56
CA LEU A 75 17.67 -9.41 10.36
C LEU A 75 16.86 -8.44 9.48
N ASP A 76 17.47 -7.82 8.47
CA ASP A 76 16.74 -6.94 7.56
C ASP A 76 15.70 -7.70 6.71
N ARG A 77 16.06 -8.87 6.19
CA ARG A 77 15.16 -9.73 5.40
C ARG A 77 14.01 -10.24 6.24
N LEU A 78 14.27 -10.65 7.49
CA LEU A 78 13.24 -11.04 8.45
C LEU A 78 12.25 -9.90 8.67
N SER A 79 12.75 -8.71 9.01
CA SER A 79 11.89 -7.54 9.25
C SER A 79 11.09 -7.15 8.00
N GLU A 80 11.68 -7.18 6.81
CA GLU A 80 10.96 -6.93 5.55
C GLU A 80 9.88 -7.98 5.26
N THR A 81 10.17 -9.25 5.54
CA THR A 81 9.27 -10.38 5.29
C THR A 81 8.08 -10.38 6.23
N VAL A 82 8.29 -9.98 7.49
CA VAL A 82 7.19 -9.83 8.46
C VAL A 82 6.29 -8.65 8.10
N SER A 83 6.84 -7.59 7.50
CA SER A 83 6.10 -6.38 7.09
C SER A 83 5.29 -6.60 5.79
N SER A 84 4.09 -7.14 5.90
CA SER A 84 3.20 -7.44 4.76
C SER A 84 2.35 -6.24 4.30
N MET A 85 2.21 -5.18 5.10
CA MET A 85 1.32 -4.04 4.82
C MET A 85 2.08 -2.71 4.59
N LYS A 86 1.48 -1.82 3.78
CA LYS A 86 1.98 -0.45 3.58
C LYS A 86 1.55 0.43 4.77
N GLY A 87 2.49 1.17 5.36
CA GLY A 87 2.18 2.24 6.31
C GLY A 87 3.23 2.37 7.41
N GLY A 88 3.31 3.53 8.06
CA GLY A 88 4.24 3.77 9.17
C GLY A 88 3.96 2.89 10.40
N ARG A 89 2.71 2.46 10.60
CA ARG A 89 2.31 1.59 11.72
C ARG A 89 2.75 0.13 11.55
N HIS A 90 3.06 -0.29 10.32
CA HIS A 90 3.49 -1.66 10.00
C HIS A 90 5.00 -1.80 9.80
N VAL A 91 5.79 -0.81 10.26
CA VAL A 91 7.25 -0.90 10.28
C VAL A 91 7.66 -1.92 11.32
N VAL A 92 8.53 -2.84 10.92
CA VAL A 92 9.02 -3.95 11.74
C VAL A 92 10.51 -3.78 11.95
N ALA A 93 10.97 -4.06 13.16
CA ALA A 93 12.39 -4.14 13.50
C ALA A 93 12.68 -5.50 14.16
N SER A 94 13.92 -5.96 14.05
CA SER A 94 14.38 -7.22 14.66
C SER A 94 15.77 -7.07 15.29
N TYR A 95 16.01 -7.81 16.38
CA TYR A 95 17.25 -7.72 17.15
C TYR A 95 17.72 -9.08 17.66
N MET A 96 18.99 -9.41 17.40
CA MET A 96 19.55 -10.75 17.62
C MET A 96 20.45 -10.83 18.86
N PHE A 97 20.28 -11.93 19.60
CA PHE A 97 21.21 -12.42 20.62
C PHE A 97 21.54 -13.87 20.30
N TYR A 98 22.81 -14.24 20.43
CA TYR A 98 23.26 -15.59 20.09
C TYR A 98 24.16 -16.18 21.16
N TRP A 99 24.03 -17.49 21.33
CA TRP A 99 24.80 -18.37 22.20
C TRP A 99 25.49 -19.42 21.31
N PRO A 100 26.41 -20.24 21.86
CA PRO A 100 27.04 -21.32 21.11
C PRO A 100 26.04 -22.33 20.51
N ASP A 101 24.89 -22.53 21.17
CA ASP A 101 23.91 -23.58 20.88
C ASP A 101 22.52 -23.06 20.43
N LYS A 102 22.27 -21.75 20.52
CA LYS A 102 20.95 -21.18 20.20
C LYS A 102 21.01 -19.72 19.77
N VAL A 103 19.99 -19.28 19.05
CA VAL A 103 19.83 -17.88 18.63
C VAL A 103 18.43 -17.40 19.03
N LYS A 104 18.33 -16.23 19.68
CA LYS A 104 17.07 -15.54 19.92
C LYS A 104 17.00 -14.26 19.11
N VAL A 105 15.87 -14.02 18.47
CA VAL A 105 15.61 -12.82 17.69
C VAL A 105 14.30 -12.22 18.16
N PHE A 106 14.38 -11.03 18.75
CA PHE A 106 13.22 -10.27 19.16
C PHE A 106 12.69 -9.47 17.97
N VAL A 107 11.37 -9.48 17.76
CA VAL A 107 10.73 -8.81 16.63
C VAL A 107 9.68 -7.84 17.16
N ALA A 108 9.73 -6.58 16.75
CA ALA A 108 8.78 -5.54 17.15
C ALA A 108 8.14 -4.89 15.92
N ILE A 109 6.91 -4.40 16.08
CA ILE A 109 6.18 -3.66 15.05
C ILE A 109 5.62 -2.36 15.66
N ASN A 110 5.57 -1.26 14.90
CA ASN A 110 5.12 0.04 15.41
C ASN A 110 3.72 -0.02 16.03
N SER A 111 2.78 -0.77 15.43
CA SER A 111 1.44 -1.00 15.98
C SER A 111 1.42 -1.86 17.25
N GLY A 112 2.50 -2.60 17.50
CA GLY A 112 2.59 -3.67 18.51
C GLY A 112 2.08 -5.02 18.02
N PHE A 113 2.60 -6.11 18.58
CA PHE A 113 2.00 -7.44 18.48
C PHE A 113 0.87 -7.59 19.49
N ALA A 114 -0.22 -8.24 19.07
CA ALA A 114 -1.25 -8.73 19.97
C ALA A 114 -1.05 -10.23 20.22
N GLU A 115 -1.29 -10.67 21.46
CA GLU A 115 -1.13 -12.07 21.84
C GLU A 115 -2.05 -12.96 21.01
N GLY A 116 -1.48 -13.93 20.28
CA GLY A 116 -2.22 -14.87 19.44
C GLY A 116 -2.63 -14.35 18.05
N ASP A 117 -2.21 -13.14 17.65
CA ASP A 117 -2.57 -12.57 16.35
C ASP A 117 -2.02 -13.37 15.15
N ALA A 118 -2.57 -13.12 13.96
CA ALA A 118 -2.15 -13.80 12.71
C ALA A 118 -0.65 -13.66 12.42
N LEU A 119 -0.04 -12.54 12.83
CA LEU A 119 1.38 -12.25 12.60
C LEU A 119 2.29 -13.04 13.56
N SER A 120 1.85 -13.23 14.81
CA SER A 120 2.52 -14.09 15.80
C SER A 120 2.51 -15.55 15.33
N ARG A 121 1.36 -16.03 14.84
CA ARG A 121 1.25 -17.37 14.22
C ARG A 121 2.16 -17.53 13.00
N PHE A 122 2.26 -16.48 12.17
CA PHE A 122 3.20 -16.46 11.05
C PHE A 122 4.67 -16.56 11.52
N LEU A 123 5.08 -15.78 12.53
CA LEU A 123 6.43 -15.85 13.11
C LEU A 123 6.75 -17.23 13.70
N GLU A 124 5.80 -17.86 14.38
CA GLU A 124 5.96 -19.23 14.89
C GLU A 124 6.19 -20.24 13.77
N ASN A 125 5.39 -20.17 12.70
CA ASN A 125 5.54 -21.06 11.55
C ASN A 125 6.83 -20.79 10.76
N LEU A 126 7.24 -19.53 10.65
CA LEU A 126 8.51 -19.13 10.06
C LEU A 126 9.68 -19.69 10.89
N CYS A 127 9.62 -19.56 12.21
CA CYS A 127 10.62 -20.11 13.13
C CYS A 127 10.73 -21.63 12.99
N LYS A 128 9.60 -22.35 12.99
CA LYS A 128 9.56 -23.82 12.77
C LYS A 128 10.18 -24.22 11.44
N SER A 129 9.89 -23.47 10.37
CA SER A 129 10.41 -23.75 9.03
C SER A 129 11.94 -23.56 8.97
N LEU A 130 12.45 -22.46 9.53
CA LEU A 130 13.89 -22.18 9.58
C LEU A 130 14.65 -23.20 10.43
N LYS A 131 14.09 -23.64 11.56
CA LYS A 131 14.65 -24.74 12.36
C LYS A 131 14.71 -26.04 11.58
N GLY A 132 13.64 -26.36 10.85
CA GLY A 132 13.59 -27.55 9.99
C GLY A 132 14.75 -27.54 8.99
N ILE A 133 14.99 -26.40 8.33
CA ILE A 133 16.11 -26.25 7.38
C ILE A 133 17.47 -26.37 8.07
N ALA A 134 17.62 -25.82 9.28
CA ALA A 134 18.88 -25.87 10.02
C ALA A 134 19.22 -27.29 10.53
N ALA A 135 18.20 -28.08 10.86
CA ALA A 135 18.34 -29.43 11.42
C ALA A 135 18.28 -30.55 10.37
N ALA A 136 17.71 -30.29 9.19
CA ALA A 136 17.49 -31.30 8.16
C ALA A 136 18.82 -31.79 7.55
N PRO A 137 18.95 -33.11 7.29
CA PRO A 137 19.97 -33.63 6.40
C PRO A 137 19.72 -33.16 4.95
N ASP A 138 20.76 -33.22 4.10
CA ASP A 138 20.75 -32.63 2.75
C ASP A 138 19.59 -33.16 1.86
N ASP A 139 19.09 -34.37 2.12
CA ASP A 139 17.99 -35.05 1.41
C ASP A 139 16.57 -34.60 1.83
N GLU A 140 16.38 -34.16 3.08
CA GLU A 140 15.08 -33.64 3.55
C GLU A 140 14.96 -32.11 3.44
N THR A 141 16.07 -31.44 3.10
CA THR A 141 16.13 -29.98 3.11
C THR A 141 15.22 -29.35 2.05
N GLU A 142 15.05 -30.00 0.89
CA GLU A 142 14.20 -29.52 -0.22
C GLU A 142 12.73 -29.34 0.22
N LYS A 143 12.18 -30.34 0.92
CA LYS A 143 10.83 -30.29 1.48
C LYS A 143 10.64 -29.13 2.46
N HIS A 144 11.64 -28.85 3.30
CA HIS A 144 11.59 -27.75 4.25
C HIS A 144 11.72 -26.38 3.58
N THR A 145 12.53 -26.27 2.53
CA THR A 145 12.64 -25.06 1.71
C THR A 145 11.35 -24.77 0.95
N ASP A 146 10.68 -25.78 0.39
CA ASP A 146 9.39 -25.62 -0.29
C ASP A 146 8.27 -25.20 0.66
N ALA A 147 8.25 -25.76 1.87
CA ALA A 147 7.31 -25.37 2.90
C ALA A 147 7.51 -23.90 3.32
N LEU A 148 8.77 -23.48 3.51
CA LEU A 148 9.11 -22.08 3.79
C LEU A 148 8.65 -21.18 2.63
N TRP A 149 8.96 -21.54 1.39
CA TRP A 149 8.60 -20.75 0.21
C TRP A 149 7.10 -20.51 0.10
N ASN A 150 6.29 -21.57 0.24
CA ASN A 150 4.84 -21.49 0.26
C ASN A 150 4.29 -20.62 1.40
N LEU A 151 4.90 -20.70 2.59
CA LEU A 151 4.54 -19.84 3.73
C LEU A 151 4.79 -18.36 3.41
N LEU A 152 5.93 -18.03 2.80
CA LEU A 152 6.30 -16.67 2.43
C LEU A 152 5.38 -16.08 1.33
N LEU A 153 5.11 -16.85 0.28
CA LEU A 153 4.21 -16.43 -0.80
C LEU A 153 2.80 -16.13 -0.29
N ARG A 154 2.25 -16.99 0.58
CA ARG A 154 0.93 -16.79 1.20
C ARG A 154 0.88 -15.51 2.05
N HIS A 155 1.88 -15.29 2.89
CA HIS A 155 1.94 -14.12 3.76
C HIS A 155 2.07 -12.81 2.97
N GLN A 156 2.80 -12.82 1.85
CA GLN A 156 3.07 -11.64 1.03
C GLN A 156 2.08 -11.41 -0.12
N SER A 157 1.09 -12.30 -0.28
CA SER A 157 0.15 -12.28 -1.43
C SER A 157 -0.49 -10.91 -1.69
N SER A 158 -0.95 -10.21 -0.65
CA SER A 158 -1.57 -8.87 -0.80
C SER A 158 -0.59 -7.83 -1.36
N ARG A 159 0.67 -7.88 -0.92
CA ARG A 159 1.73 -6.96 -1.38
C ARG A 159 2.21 -7.32 -2.79
N LEU A 160 2.31 -8.62 -3.08
CA LEU A 160 2.62 -9.12 -4.42
C LEU A 160 1.54 -8.67 -5.42
N ASN A 161 0.26 -8.80 -5.08
CA ASN A 161 -0.84 -8.36 -5.93
C ASN A 161 -0.77 -6.86 -6.25
N ALA A 162 -0.53 -6.00 -5.25
CA ALA A 162 -0.34 -4.57 -5.49
C ALA A 162 0.85 -4.28 -6.42
N THR A 163 1.97 -5.00 -6.23
CA THR A 163 3.17 -4.86 -7.07
C THR A 163 2.93 -5.38 -8.50
N ILE A 164 2.14 -6.44 -8.66
CA ILE A 164 1.76 -7.01 -9.96
C ILE A 164 0.85 -6.05 -10.73
N VAL A 165 -0.05 -5.34 -10.05
CA VAL A 165 -0.85 -4.27 -10.67
C VAL A 165 0.07 -3.17 -11.20
N ASP A 166 1.00 -2.69 -10.37
CA ASP A 166 2.01 -1.70 -10.79
C ASP A 166 2.85 -2.24 -11.98
N LEU A 167 3.23 -3.52 -11.96
CA LEU A 167 4.04 -4.15 -13.00
C LEU A 167 3.30 -4.25 -14.32
N ARG A 168 2.03 -4.68 -14.28
CA ARG A 168 1.15 -4.68 -15.46
C ARG A 168 1.02 -3.29 -16.06
N GLN A 169 0.86 -2.26 -15.23
CA GLN A 169 0.73 -0.89 -15.72
C GLN A 169 2.00 -0.39 -16.40
N ASN A 170 3.19 -0.73 -15.87
CA ASN A 170 4.46 -0.35 -16.50
C ASN A 170 4.72 -1.15 -17.77
N MET A 171 4.39 -2.45 -17.79
CA MET A 171 4.60 -3.32 -18.97
C MET A 171 3.68 -2.95 -20.14
N LYS A 172 2.43 -2.52 -19.88
CA LYS A 172 1.51 -2.02 -20.93
C LYS A 172 2.09 -0.83 -21.72
N ASN A 173 2.94 -0.02 -21.10
CA ASN A 173 3.58 1.12 -21.75
C ASN A 173 4.76 0.74 -22.66
N LEU A 174 5.15 -0.55 -22.70
CA LEU A 174 6.22 -1.10 -23.53
C LEU A 174 5.66 -2.12 -24.52
N GLN A 175 4.82 -1.65 -25.44
CA GLN A 175 3.99 -2.50 -26.32
C GLN A 175 4.77 -3.49 -27.19
N HIS A 176 6.00 -3.16 -27.59
CA HIS A 176 6.87 -4.06 -28.37
C HIS A 176 7.22 -5.36 -27.64
N LEU A 177 7.10 -5.39 -26.30
CA LEU A 177 7.38 -6.56 -25.46
C LEU A 177 6.13 -7.39 -25.14
N LEU A 178 4.94 -6.92 -25.55
CA LEU A 178 3.70 -7.64 -25.30
C LEU A 178 3.55 -8.82 -26.27
N PRO A 179 2.95 -9.94 -25.84
CA PRO A 179 2.74 -11.09 -26.71
C PRO A 179 1.90 -10.68 -27.92
N GLN A 180 2.44 -10.80 -29.14
CA GLN A 180 1.64 -10.65 -30.35
C GLN A 180 0.66 -11.82 -30.44
N ARG A 181 -0.60 -11.55 -30.77
CA ARG A 181 -1.60 -12.59 -31.06
C ARG A 181 -1.24 -13.26 -32.39
N SER A 182 -0.35 -14.24 -32.32
CA SER A 182 -0.11 -15.21 -33.37
C SER A 182 -0.22 -16.60 -32.75
N SER A 183 -1.25 -17.31 -33.18
CA SER A 183 -1.56 -18.72 -32.98
C SER A 183 -0.36 -19.64 -32.76
N SER A 184 -0.29 -20.28 -31.59
CA SER A 184 -0.20 -21.75 -31.47
C SER A 184 -0.50 -22.17 -30.04
N GLU A 185 -1.37 -23.17 -29.90
CA GLU A 185 -1.57 -23.92 -28.66
C GLU A 185 -0.24 -24.62 -28.29
N LEU A 186 0.39 -24.21 -27.20
CA LEU A 186 1.29 -25.09 -26.46
C LEU A 186 0.49 -25.68 -25.32
N THR A 187 0.03 -26.89 -25.56
CA THR A 187 -0.60 -27.81 -24.62
C THR A 187 0.20 -27.92 -23.33
N GLY A 188 -0.50 -27.96 -22.20
CA GLY A 188 0.06 -28.01 -20.86
C GLY A 188 1.03 -29.16 -20.65
N ASN A 189 2.21 -28.83 -20.12
CA ASN A 189 2.75 -29.33 -18.86
C ASN A 189 4.09 -28.63 -18.60
N SER A 190 4.24 -28.20 -17.35
CA SER A 190 5.42 -27.79 -16.56
C SER A 190 6.77 -27.44 -17.21
N ILE A 191 7.44 -26.53 -16.49
CA ILE A 191 8.88 -26.23 -16.39
C ILE A 191 9.20 -24.83 -16.94
N ILE A 192 9.34 -23.87 -16.02
CA ILE A 192 10.17 -22.67 -16.24
C ILE A 192 11.52 -23.21 -16.75
N PRO A 193 12.01 -22.84 -17.96
CA PRO A 193 13.31 -23.29 -18.41
C PRO A 193 14.33 -22.95 -17.32
N ASP A 194 15.16 -23.91 -16.96
CA ASP A 194 16.25 -23.71 -16.00
C ASP A 194 17.07 -22.49 -16.45
N ILE A 195 16.83 -21.32 -15.82
CA ILE A 195 17.42 -20.03 -16.21
C ILE A 195 18.93 -20.05 -15.94
N ASP A 196 19.41 -21.00 -15.13
CA ASP A 196 20.83 -21.23 -14.90
C ASP A 196 21.56 -21.89 -16.10
N GLY A 197 20.82 -22.46 -17.08
CA GLY A 197 21.42 -23.21 -18.20
C GLY A 197 21.13 -22.66 -19.61
N THR A 198 20.00 -21.97 -19.83
CA THR A 198 19.60 -21.49 -21.17
C THR A 198 19.54 -19.96 -21.16
N MET A 199 20.54 -19.32 -21.77
CA MET A 199 20.64 -17.85 -21.87
C MET A 199 19.52 -17.29 -22.75
N LEU A 200 18.31 -17.14 -22.20
CA LEU A 200 17.27 -16.31 -22.80
C LEU A 200 17.79 -14.87 -22.84
N ASP A 201 17.59 -14.19 -23.97
CA ASP A 201 18.01 -12.81 -24.08
C ASP A 201 17.12 -11.89 -23.21
N PHE A 202 17.55 -10.64 -23.06
CA PHE A 202 16.85 -9.66 -22.21
C PHE A 202 15.40 -9.43 -22.65
N GLU A 203 15.17 -9.41 -23.96
CA GLU A 203 13.86 -9.11 -24.54
C GLU A 203 12.91 -10.30 -24.38
N ASP A 204 13.41 -11.52 -24.58
CA ASP A 204 12.70 -12.78 -24.39
C ASP A 204 12.27 -12.97 -22.93
N CYS A 205 13.13 -12.62 -21.98
CA CYS A 205 12.77 -12.65 -20.56
C CYS A 205 11.64 -11.65 -20.25
N LEU A 206 11.66 -10.46 -20.85
CA LEU A 206 10.58 -9.47 -20.67
C LEU A 206 9.29 -9.90 -21.38
N LYS A 207 9.37 -10.55 -22.54
CA LYS A 207 8.22 -11.16 -23.24
C LYS A 207 7.59 -12.27 -22.41
N LEU A 208 8.41 -13.16 -21.83
CA LEU A 208 7.94 -14.21 -20.93
C LEU A 208 7.27 -13.61 -19.68
N LEU A 209 7.86 -12.56 -19.11
CA LEU A 209 7.25 -11.83 -18.00
C LEU A 209 5.90 -11.24 -18.40
N ALA A 210 5.78 -10.65 -19.59
CA ALA A 210 4.52 -10.15 -20.13
C ALA A 210 3.50 -11.29 -20.33
N GLN A 211 3.90 -12.45 -20.85
CA GLN A 211 3.04 -13.63 -20.99
C GLN A 211 2.47 -14.07 -19.64
N LEU A 212 3.29 -14.16 -18.59
CA LEU A 212 2.82 -14.51 -17.23
C LEU A 212 1.95 -13.42 -16.61
N LEU A 213 2.17 -12.15 -16.96
CA LEU A 213 1.39 -11.00 -16.46
C LEU A 213 0.01 -10.85 -17.12
N PHE A 214 -0.14 -11.27 -18.37
CA PHE A 214 -1.35 -11.07 -19.17
C PHE A 214 -2.03 -12.38 -19.60
N GLY A 215 -1.40 -13.54 -19.38
CA GLY A 215 -1.97 -14.85 -19.68
C GLY A 215 -3.21 -15.17 -18.84
N ASN A 216 -4.07 -16.02 -19.43
CA ASN A 216 -5.33 -16.52 -18.83
C ASN A 216 -5.10 -17.67 -17.82
N GLY A 217 -3.85 -18.04 -17.53
CA GLY A 217 -3.48 -19.10 -16.59
C GLY A 217 -3.59 -18.68 -15.12
N ASP A 218 -3.84 -19.69 -14.28
CA ASP A 218 -4.31 -19.68 -12.90
C ASP A 218 -4.23 -18.39 -12.06
N SER A 219 -5.38 -18.03 -11.48
CA SER A 219 -5.47 -17.11 -10.35
C SER A 219 -5.06 -17.83 -9.06
N GLY A 220 -3.76 -17.85 -8.74
CA GLY A 220 -3.28 -18.56 -7.55
C GLY A 220 -1.82 -18.30 -7.17
N LEU A 221 -1.36 -19.04 -6.15
CA LEU A 221 0.01 -19.02 -5.62
C LEU A 221 1.07 -19.38 -6.67
N GLU A 222 0.77 -20.26 -7.61
CA GLU A 222 1.69 -20.69 -8.69
C GLU A 222 2.05 -19.54 -9.64
N ARG A 223 1.10 -18.64 -9.89
CA ARG A 223 1.35 -17.43 -10.67
C ARG A 223 2.25 -16.45 -9.91
N HIS A 224 2.04 -16.30 -8.59
CA HIS A 224 2.92 -15.47 -7.76
C HIS A 224 4.34 -16.03 -7.75
N ASP A 225 4.47 -17.34 -7.60
CA ASP A 225 5.74 -18.05 -7.66
C ASP A 225 6.50 -17.75 -8.96
N SER A 226 5.88 -18.05 -10.10
CA SER A 226 6.48 -17.86 -11.42
C SER A 226 6.89 -16.40 -11.68
N LEU A 227 6.03 -15.45 -11.29
CA LEU A 227 6.30 -14.02 -11.47
C LEU A 227 7.44 -13.53 -10.57
N VAL A 228 7.53 -14.01 -9.33
CA VAL A 228 8.58 -13.64 -8.38
C VAL A 228 9.92 -14.24 -8.82
N ALA A 229 9.95 -15.52 -9.20
CA ALA A 229 11.14 -16.21 -9.66
C ALA A 229 11.72 -15.56 -10.93
N LEU A 230 10.88 -15.30 -11.93
CA LEU A 230 11.31 -14.64 -13.17
C LEU A 230 11.77 -13.20 -12.93
N SER A 231 11.06 -12.45 -12.07
CA SER A 231 11.46 -11.08 -11.72
C SER A 231 12.81 -11.04 -11.01
N HIS A 232 13.08 -12.01 -10.14
CA HIS A 232 14.38 -12.15 -9.49
C HIS A 232 15.48 -12.44 -10.50
N ALA A 233 15.25 -13.39 -11.42
CA ALA A 233 16.22 -13.74 -12.45
C ALA A 233 16.53 -12.55 -13.38
N LEU A 234 15.50 -11.84 -13.86
CA LEU A 234 15.63 -10.61 -14.65
C LEU A 234 16.47 -9.55 -13.94
N TYR A 235 16.18 -9.33 -12.66
CA TYR A 235 16.86 -8.32 -11.86
C TYR A 235 18.33 -8.66 -11.61
N ARG A 236 18.65 -9.95 -11.42
CA ARG A 236 20.02 -10.41 -11.13
C ARG A 236 20.88 -10.50 -12.38
N THR A 237 20.28 -10.87 -13.51
CA THR A 237 21.01 -11.18 -14.75
C THR A 237 21.33 -9.95 -15.58
N PHE A 238 20.45 -8.94 -15.58
CA PHE A 238 20.56 -7.79 -16.46
C PHE A 238 20.82 -6.49 -15.69
N PRO A 239 21.82 -5.69 -16.10
CA PRO A 239 22.20 -4.49 -15.38
C PRO A 239 21.19 -3.35 -15.61
N ALA A 240 21.17 -2.36 -14.71
CA ALA A 240 20.19 -1.29 -14.72
C ALA A 240 20.17 -0.48 -16.04
N GLU A 241 21.33 -0.37 -16.70
CA GLU A 241 21.51 0.35 -17.96
C GLU A 241 20.68 -0.26 -19.09
N LYS A 242 20.51 -1.59 -19.14
CA LYS A 242 19.65 -2.25 -20.14
C LYS A 242 18.19 -1.84 -19.99
N PHE A 243 17.74 -1.65 -18.76
CA PHE A 243 16.41 -1.11 -18.50
C PHE A 243 16.34 0.38 -18.80
N GLN A 244 17.37 1.16 -18.48
CA GLN A 244 17.43 2.60 -18.79
C GLN A 244 17.41 2.87 -20.30
N ALA A 245 17.96 1.96 -21.12
CA ALA A 245 17.88 2.02 -22.57
C ALA A 245 16.43 2.01 -23.10
N LEU A 246 15.47 1.49 -22.33
CA LEU A 246 14.03 1.56 -22.62
C LEU A 246 13.39 2.90 -22.16
N GLY A 247 14.20 3.89 -21.76
CA GLY A 247 13.79 5.21 -21.30
C GLY A 247 13.19 5.24 -19.88
N ARG A 248 12.47 6.32 -19.56
CA ARG A 248 11.87 6.54 -18.22
C ARG A 248 10.94 5.42 -17.75
N GLN A 249 10.31 4.69 -18.67
CA GLN A 249 9.44 3.56 -18.33
C GLN A 249 10.26 2.32 -17.98
N GLY A 250 11.39 2.11 -18.65
CA GLY A 250 12.35 1.07 -18.28
C GLY A 250 12.92 1.22 -16.87
N GLU A 251 13.24 2.45 -16.46
CA GLU A 251 13.65 2.71 -15.07
C GLU A 251 12.58 2.33 -14.04
N LYS A 252 11.30 2.62 -14.34
CA LYS A 252 10.18 2.21 -13.47
C LYS A 252 9.99 0.69 -13.51
N LEU A 253 10.12 0.08 -14.68
CA LEU A 253 10.02 -1.37 -14.86
C LEU A 253 11.09 -2.09 -14.03
N HIS A 254 12.35 -1.67 -14.13
CA HIS A 254 13.46 -2.16 -13.32
C HIS A 254 13.13 -2.10 -11.82
N ARG A 255 12.55 -0.98 -11.38
CA ARG A 255 12.14 -0.79 -9.98
C ARG A 255 11.05 -1.77 -9.56
N VAL A 256 10.00 -1.94 -10.35
CA VAL A 256 8.87 -2.81 -10.00
C VAL A 256 9.29 -4.29 -10.04
N ILE A 257 10.08 -4.69 -11.05
CA ILE A 257 10.70 -6.03 -11.13
C ILE A 257 11.55 -6.30 -9.88
N GLY A 258 12.38 -5.34 -9.47
CA GLY A 258 13.19 -5.46 -8.26
C GLY A 258 12.36 -5.55 -6.97
N PHE A 259 11.19 -4.90 -6.90
CA PHE A 259 10.28 -5.09 -5.77
C PHE A 259 9.66 -6.49 -5.73
N LEU A 260 9.34 -7.05 -6.89
CA LEU A 260 8.71 -8.36 -7.00
C LEU A 260 9.71 -9.49 -6.73
N GLY A 261 10.89 -9.43 -7.36
CA GLY A 261 11.98 -10.40 -7.16
C GLY A 261 12.62 -10.37 -5.76
N ARG A 262 12.37 -9.30 -4.98
CA ARG A 262 12.86 -9.17 -3.60
C ARG A 262 12.43 -10.32 -2.70
N LEU A 263 11.24 -10.89 -2.90
CA LEU A 263 10.76 -12.00 -2.06
C LEU A 263 11.63 -13.24 -2.24
N GLN A 264 12.06 -13.52 -3.47
CA GLN A 264 13.03 -14.59 -3.78
C GLN A 264 14.36 -14.35 -3.08
N MET A 265 14.89 -13.12 -3.11
CA MET A 265 16.12 -12.78 -2.41
C MET A 265 15.98 -12.98 -0.89
N SER A 266 14.88 -12.50 -0.30
CA SER A 266 14.59 -12.70 1.12
C SER A 266 14.55 -14.19 1.47
N PHE A 267 13.93 -15.02 0.62
CA PHE A 267 13.91 -16.47 0.80
C PHE A 267 15.33 -17.06 0.78
N HIS A 268 16.15 -16.74 -0.22
CA HIS A 268 17.53 -17.23 -0.29
C HIS A 268 18.37 -16.82 0.91
N ASP A 269 18.28 -15.56 1.34
CA ASP A 269 19.00 -15.06 2.52
C ASP A 269 18.54 -15.75 3.81
N LEU A 270 17.23 -16.01 3.97
CA LEU A 270 16.67 -16.74 5.11
C LEU A 270 17.15 -18.21 5.15
N VAL A 271 17.18 -18.87 3.99
CA VAL A 271 17.68 -20.25 3.85
C VAL A 271 19.19 -20.29 4.10
N ALA A 272 19.96 -19.36 3.55
CA ALA A 272 21.40 -19.25 3.77
C ALA A 272 21.71 -19.04 5.25
N ALA A 273 20.98 -18.13 5.92
CA ALA A 273 21.10 -17.89 7.34
C ALA A 273 20.80 -19.16 8.17
N ALA A 274 19.69 -19.85 7.88
CA ALA A 274 19.34 -21.10 8.56
C ALA A 274 20.38 -22.19 8.38
N ARG A 275 21.00 -22.27 7.19
CA ARG A 275 22.03 -23.26 6.90
C ARG A 275 23.40 -22.90 7.44
N GLN A 276 23.76 -21.62 7.55
CA GLN A 276 25.16 -21.22 7.80
C GLN A 276 25.39 -20.64 9.20
N ILE A 277 24.40 -19.97 9.80
CA ILE A 277 24.56 -19.39 11.14
C ILE A 277 24.42 -20.49 12.20
N SER A 278 25.43 -20.62 13.06
CA SER A 278 25.44 -21.54 14.20
C SER A 278 24.32 -21.25 15.20
N GLY A 279 23.65 -22.29 15.71
CA GLY A 279 22.60 -22.19 16.73
C GLY A 279 21.19 -21.93 16.18
N PHE A 280 21.00 -22.01 14.85
CA PHE A 280 19.68 -21.83 14.22
C PHE A 280 18.75 -23.05 14.39
N ASP A 281 19.29 -24.23 14.70
CA ASP A 281 18.55 -25.36 15.23
C ASP A 281 17.83 -25.00 16.55
N GLY A 282 18.49 -24.17 17.37
CA GLY A 282 17.95 -23.54 18.57
C GLY A 282 17.28 -22.17 18.36
N LEU A 283 16.87 -21.78 17.14
CA LEU A 283 16.33 -20.44 16.85
C LEU A 283 15.05 -20.10 17.67
N SER A 284 14.86 -18.86 18.10
CA SER A 284 13.58 -18.40 18.65
C SER A 284 13.26 -17.02 18.10
N LEU A 285 12.16 -16.91 17.36
CA LEU A 285 11.59 -15.62 16.95
C LEU A 285 10.55 -15.19 17.99
N ILE A 286 10.84 -14.14 18.74
CA ILE A 286 10.05 -13.72 19.90
C ILE A 286 9.35 -12.40 19.57
N PRO A 287 8.02 -12.37 19.42
CA PRO A 287 7.28 -11.13 19.21
C PRO A 287 7.31 -10.28 20.49
N VAL A 288 7.63 -9.00 20.34
CA VAL A 288 7.62 -8.02 21.42
C VAL A 288 6.20 -7.45 21.55
N VAL A 289 5.50 -7.87 22.60
CA VAL A 289 4.15 -7.39 22.92
C VAL A 289 4.23 -5.91 23.33
N ARG A 290 3.27 -5.13 22.84
CA ARG A 290 3.23 -3.68 23.07
C ARG A 290 3.16 -3.34 24.56
N LEU A 291 4.11 -2.55 25.03
CA LEU A 291 4.03 -1.94 26.37
C LEU A 291 2.82 -1.00 26.45
N LYS A 292 1.93 -1.21 27.43
CA LYS A 292 0.77 -0.34 27.68
C LYS A 292 1.26 1.05 28.08
N ILE A 293 1.16 2.02 27.17
CA ILE A 293 1.43 3.43 27.48
C ILE A 293 0.29 3.92 28.41
N ARG A 294 0.59 4.20 29.69
CA ARG A 294 -0.40 4.85 30.57
C ARG A 294 -0.77 6.23 30.01
N LYS A 295 -2.03 6.63 30.20
CA LYS A 295 -2.59 7.94 29.78
C LYS A 295 -1.62 9.09 30.11
N LYS A 296 -1.62 10.10 29.22
CA LYS A 296 -0.88 11.37 29.35
C LYS A 296 -0.88 11.81 30.82
N PRO A 297 0.28 11.95 31.49
CA PRO A 297 0.28 12.53 32.84
C PRO A 297 -0.39 13.90 32.76
N SER A 298 -1.36 14.17 33.63
CA SER A 298 -2.08 15.44 33.70
C SER A 298 -1.21 16.61 34.21
N SER A 299 0.11 16.49 34.08
CA SER A 299 1.09 17.44 34.59
C SER A 299 1.43 18.47 33.50
N GLN A 300 1.59 19.71 33.97
CA GLN A 300 1.82 20.94 33.19
C GLN A 300 2.71 20.73 31.95
N GLU A 301 2.21 21.16 30.78
CA GLU A 301 2.91 21.05 29.49
C GLU A 301 4.22 21.86 29.50
N TRP A 302 5.27 21.30 28.88
CA TRP A 302 6.57 21.98 28.73
C TRP A 302 6.42 23.18 27.79
N SER A 303 6.50 24.39 28.36
CA SER A 303 6.25 25.62 27.62
C SER A 303 7.43 26.03 26.75
N LEU A 304 7.16 26.89 25.76
CA LEU A 304 8.21 27.51 24.95
C LEU A 304 9.20 28.27 25.86
N ALA A 305 8.71 28.97 26.89
CA ALA A 305 9.55 29.68 27.85
C ALA A 305 10.55 28.74 28.55
N LYS A 306 10.06 27.63 29.14
CA LYS A 306 10.91 26.60 29.74
C LYS A 306 11.92 26.01 28.75
N THR A 307 11.54 25.89 27.47
CA THR A 307 12.43 25.39 26.42
C THR A 307 13.57 26.37 26.15
N PHE A 308 13.28 27.66 26.09
CA PHE A 308 14.29 28.70 25.88
C PHE A 308 15.20 28.87 27.11
N ASP A 309 14.64 28.76 28.31
CA ASP A 309 15.39 28.75 29.57
C ASP A 309 16.36 27.55 29.59
N ALA A 310 15.91 26.35 29.19
CA ALA A 310 16.77 25.16 29.08
C ALA A 310 17.90 25.30 28.04
N LEU A 311 17.63 26.03 26.94
CA LEU A 311 18.65 26.39 25.95
C LEU A 311 19.62 27.46 26.45
N ASN A 312 19.34 28.10 27.59
CA ASN A 312 20.03 29.29 28.11
C ASN A 312 19.93 30.49 27.17
N ILE A 313 18.74 30.72 26.61
CA ILE A 313 18.44 31.82 25.68
C ILE A 313 17.29 32.65 26.25
N GLN A 314 17.50 33.95 26.44
CA GLN A 314 16.40 34.84 26.82
C GLN A 314 15.38 35.01 25.67
N VAL A 315 14.09 34.84 25.99
CA VAL A 315 12.99 34.94 25.03
C VAL A 315 12.79 36.40 24.57
N SER A 316 13.42 36.77 23.46
CA SER A 316 13.23 38.04 22.76
C SER A 316 12.97 37.78 21.27
N ASP A 317 12.33 38.72 20.58
CA ASP A 317 12.11 38.61 19.13
C ASP A 317 13.45 38.46 18.38
N THR A 318 14.49 39.17 18.82
CA THR A 318 15.85 39.06 18.28
C THR A 318 16.46 37.66 18.47
N ALA A 319 16.26 37.03 19.64
CA ALA A 319 16.74 35.68 19.90
C ALA A 319 15.97 34.62 19.10
N ILE A 320 14.66 34.80 18.96
CA ILE A 320 13.80 33.92 18.14
C ILE A 320 14.17 34.03 16.68
N GLU A 321 14.36 35.23 16.17
CA GLU A 321 14.80 35.47 14.79
C GLU A 321 16.17 34.83 14.54
N LYS A 322 17.13 34.98 15.47
CA LYS A 322 18.44 34.32 15.39
C LYS A 322 18.35 32.79 15.41
N LEU A 323 17.50 32.22 16.27
CA LEU A 323 17.34 30.77 16.42
C LEU A 323 16.64 30.12 15.22
N MET A 324 15.66 30.84 14.64
CA MET A 324 14.77 30.34 13.59
C MET A 324 15.22 30.71 12.16
N LYS A 325 16.30 31.49 12.00
CA LYS A 325 16.77 32.09 10.72
C LYS A 325 16.49 31.20 9.50
N PRO A 326 15.57 31.58 8.59
CA PRO A 326 15.36 30.87 7.34
C PRO A 326 16.44 31.25 6.32
N SER A 327 16.98 30.27 5.58
CA SER A 327 17.85 30.55 4.43
C SER A 327 17.06 30.98 3.18
N SER A 328 15.73 30.77 3.14
CA SER A 328 14.90 31.18 2.01
C SER A 328 13.44 31.45 2.42
N SER A 329 12.93 32.62 2.04
CA SER A 329 11.52 33.01 1.86
C SER A 329 10.65 33.44 3.07
N LYS A 330 10.09 34.66 2.94
CA LYS A 330 8.75 35.18 3.31
C LYS A 330 8.16 35.00 4.72
N ILE A 331 8.75 34.24 5.64
CA ILE A 331 8.18 34.03 6.99
C ILE A 331 8.96 34.82 8.05
N LYS A 332 8.32 35.86 8.60
CA LYS A 332 8.84 36.61 9.77
C LYS A 332 8.45 35.86 11.06
N TRP A 333 9.44 35.32 11.77
CA TRP A 333 9.24 34.72 13.09
C TRP A 333 9.13 35.80 14.15
N THR A 334 8.03 35.80 14.90
CA THR A 334 7.83 36.65 16.09
C THR A 334 7.58 35.77 17.31
N LYS A 335 7.76 36.32 18.51
CA LYS A 335 7.46 35.65 19.78
C LYS A 335 6.06 35.05 19.80
N ASN A 336 5.05 35.84 19.44
CA ASN A 336 3.66 35.38 19.42
C ASN A 336 3.44 34.28 18.39
N LYS A 337 4.04 34.40 17.19
CA LYS A 337 3.94 33.37 16.15
C LYS A 337 4.54 32.04 16.62
N LEU A 338 5.74 32.08 17.20
CA LEU A 338 6.42 30.87 17.67
C LEU A 338 5.65 30.22 18.84
N ILE A 339 5.14 31.02 19.79
CA ILE A 339 4.30 30.51 20.88
C ILE A 339 3.05 29.81 20.34
N THR A 340 2.34 30.44 19.41
CA THR A 340 1.14 29.86 18.79
C THR A 340 1.47 28.59 18.01
N ASP A 341 2.49 28.62 17.16
CA ASP A 341 2.86 27.47 16.32
C ASP A 341 3.40 26.30 17.17
N PHE A 342 4.18 26.58 18.22
CA PHE A 342 4.66 25.57 19.18
C PHE A 342 3.51 24.96 19.99
N SER A 343 2.55 25.77 20.40
CA SER A 343 1.35 25.32 21.15
C SER A 343 0.34 24.58 20.25
N ARG A 344 0.34 24.85 18.94
CA ARG A 344 -0.52 24.16 17.96
C ARG A 344 -0.02 22.74 17.66
N LEU A 345 1.29 22.48 17.79
CA LEU A 345 1.88 21.14 17.67
C LEU A 345 1.57 20.23 18.88
N LYS A 346 0.36 20.30 19.45
CA LYS A 346 -0.12 19.36 20.47
C LYS A 346 -0.27 17.98 19.81
N SER A 347 0.42 16.98 20.35
CA SER A 347 0.39 15.62 19.82
C SER A 347 -0.75 14.83 20.50
N PRO A 348 -1.68 14.25 19.72
CA PRO A 348 -2.66 13.31 20.24
C PRO A 348 -2.16 11.84 20.30
N THR A 349 -1.03 11.48 19.68
CA THR A 349 -0.61 10.08 19.51
C THR A 349 0.92 9.90 19.61
N TRP A 350 1.43 9.74 20.83
CA TRP A 350 2.82 9.32 21.04
C TRP A 350 2.94 7.81 20.79
N GLU A 351 3.72 7.42 19.76
CA GLU A 351 4.01 6.02 19.46
C GLU A 351 5.47 5.69 19.78
N VAL A 352 5.69 4.53 20.41
CA VAL A 352 7.03 3.99 20.59
C VAL A 352 7.36 3.21 19.33
N HIS A 353 8.35 3.67 18.56
CA HIS A 353 8.75 2.98 17.34
C HIS A 353 9.36 1.60 17.64
N ALA A 354 9.27 0.67 16.68
CA ALA A 354 9.68 -0.73 16.81
C ALA A 354 11.13 -0.88 17.27
N GLU A 355 12.05 -0.05 16.77
CA GLU A 355 13.46 -0.08 17.18
C GLU A 355 13.60 0.21 18.68
N ILE A 356 12.83 1.17 19.19
CA ILE A 356 12.82 1.55 20.60
C ILE A 356 12.13 0.47 21.45
N GLN A 357 11.06 -0.14 20.95
CA GLN A 357 10.38 -1.24 21.64
C GLN A 357 11.35 -2.41 21.90
N LEU A 358 12.24 -2.73 20.95
CA LEU A 358 13.26 -3.79 21.13
C LEU A 358 14.23 -3.45 22.27
N ILE A 359 14.74 -2.21 22.32
CA ILE A 359 15.63 -1.79 23.40
C ILE A 359 14.93 -1.88 24.75
N ALA A 360 13.74 -1.30 24.87
CA ALA A 360 12.99 -1.33 26.12
C ALA A 360 12.64 -2.76 26.56
N PHE A 361 12.29 -3.64 25.62
CA PHE A 361 11.97 -5.02 25.92
C PHE A 361 13.19 -5.78 26.44
N THR A 362 14.34 -5.69 25.76
CA THR A 362 15.57 -6.38 26.17
C THR A 362 16.09 -5.91 27.54
N LEU A 363 15.95 -4.63 27.84
CA LEU A 363 16.25 -4.08 29.17
C LEU A 363 15.27 -4.57 30.24
N SER A 364 14.00 -4.79 29.90
CA SER A 364 12.98 -5.27 30.86
C SER A 364 13.06 -6.77 31.10
N HIS A 365 13.78 -7.51 30.26
CA HIS A 365 13.88 -8.97 30.31
C HIS A 365 15.36 -9.41 30.28
N PRO A 366 16.18 -9.02 31.26
CA PRO A 366 17.61 -9.34 31.27
C PRO A 366 17.86 -10.86 31.28
N ASN A 367 16.97 -11.64 31.91
CA ASN A 367 17.03 -13.10 31.91
C ASN A 367 16.87 -13.72 30.50
N ASP A 368 16.12 -13.07 29.61
CA ASP A 368 15.90 -13.59 28.25
C ASP A 368 17.13 -13.45 27.37
N VAL A 369 18.01 -12.50 27.67
CA VAL A 369 19.26 -12.22 26.96
C VAL A 369 20.51 -12.63 27.76
N ALA A 370 20.33 -13.15 28.97
CA ALA A 370 21.42 -13.51 29.86
C ALA A 370 22.41 -14.49 29.23
N ASN A 371 23.71 -14.20 29.41
CA ASN A 371 24.83 -14.97 28.86
C ASN A 371 24.89 -15.04 27.32
N GLY A 372 24.01 -14.32 26.61
CA GLY A 372 23.98 -14.26 25.16
C GLY A 372 24.86 -13.14 24.65
N LYS A 373 25.57 -13.37 23.56
CA LYS A 373 26.28 -12.31 22.85
C LYS A 373 25.28 -11.48 22.07
N ARG A 374 25.27 -10.18 22.33
CA ARG A 374 24.50 -9.17 21.61
C ARG A 374 25.08 -9.01 20.20
N PHE A 375 24.23 -8.94 19.19
CA PHE A 375 24.64 -8.55 17.85
C PHE A 375 24.39 -7.06 17.65
N ASP A 376 25.42 -6.27 17.35
CA ASP A 376 25.36 -4.79 17.40
C ASP A 376 24.65 -4.14 16.19
N TYR A 377 23.55 -4.74 15.76
CA TYR A 377 22.76 -4.34 14.62
C TYR A 377 21.26 -4.63 14.83
N ILE A 378 20.42 -3.67 14.48
CA ILE A 378 18.96 -3.83 14.41
C ILE A 378 18.56 -3.90 12.94
N GLY A 379 17.93 -5.01 12.55
CA GLY A 379 17.33 -5.15 11.23
C GLY A 379 16.03 -4.39 11.16
N CYS A 380 15.79 -3.70 10.04
CA CYS A 380 14.60 -2.86 9.88
C CYS A 380 13.94 -3.06 8.51
N SER A 381 12.61 -3.15 8.51
CA SER A 381 11.82 -3.30 7.27
C SER A 381 11.86 -2.05 6.38
N ARG A 382 12.26 -0.91 6.96
CA ARG A 382 12.48 0.39 6.32
C ARG A 382 13.69 1.07 6.96
N TYR A 383 14.15 2.18 6.39
CA TYR A 383 15.14 3.00 7.09
C TYR A 383 14.58 3.53 8.40
N THR A 384 15.45 3.66 9.39
CA THR A 384 15.06 4.22 10.68
C THR A 384 14.83 5.72 10.58
N CYS A 385 13.96 6.25 11.42
CA CYS A 385 13.80 7.69 11.54
C CYS A 385 15.01 8.34 12.20
N LEU A 386 15.12 9.67 12.07
CA LEU A 386 16.26 10.40 12.62
C LEU A 386 16.38 10.25 14.14
N LEU A 387 15.25 10.27 14.86
CA LEU A 387 15.25 10.10 16.32
C LEU A 387 15.65 8.69 16.74
N CYS A 388 15.14 7.64 16.08
CA CYS A 388 15.58 6.26 16.32
C CYS A 388 17.08 6.11 16.06
N SER A 389 17.58 6.61 14.93
CA SER A 389 19.01 6.54 14.57
C SER A 389 19.88 7.22 15.62
N LYS A 390 19.59 8.47 16.01
CA LYS A 390 20.39 9.18 17.03
C LYS A 390 20.29 8.52 18.40
N PHE A 391 19.11 7.99 18.75
CA PHE A 391 18.94 7.27 20.00
C PHE A 391 19.81 6.00 20.05
N LEU A 392 19.79 5.19 18.99
CA LEU A 392 20.57 3.95 18.89
C LEU A 392 22.08 4.22 18.91
N ASP A 393 22.53 5.28 18.24
CA ASP A 393 23.92 5.76 18.30
C ASP A 393 24.32 6.10 19.74
N CYS A 394 23.47 6.84 20.47
CA CYS A 394 23.76 7.28 21.85
C CYS A 394 23.61 6.18 22.91
N PHE A 395 22.76 5.17 22.69
CA PHE A 395 22.53 4.12 23.68
C PHE A 395 23.75 3.22 23.81
N GLN A 396 24.14 2.55 22.72
CA GLN A 396 25.27 1.60 22.70
C GLN A 396 25.84 1.43 21.27
N GLY A 397 25.80 2.48 20.44
CA GLY A 397 26.35 2.48 19.09
C GLY A 397 25.69 1.52 18.09
N LEU A 398 24.42 1.15 18.33
CA LEU A 398 23.73 0.14 17.52
C LEU A 398 23.51 0.62 16.09
N LYS A 399 23.91 -0.22 15.13
CA LYS A 399 23.79 0.09 13.70
C LYS A 399 22.46 -0.40 13.13
N THR A 400 22.06 0.22 12.03
CA THR A 400 20.92 -0.17 11.21
C THR A 400 21.30 -0.03 9.74
N ARG A 401 20.48 -0.56 8.84
CA ARG A 401 20.66 -0.43 7.37
C ARG A 401 20.73 1.01 6.84
N GLY A 402 20.36 2.00 7.66
CA GLY A 402 20.40 3.41 7.28
C GLY A 402 19.24 4.22 7.85
N CYS A 403 19.31 5.52 7.62
CA CYS A 403 18.38 6.52 8.14
C CYS A 403 17.81 7.36 7.01
N HIS A 404 16.49 7.58 7.00
CA HIS A 404 15.85 8.43 5.99
C HIS A 404 15.85 9.93 6.35
N GLY A 405 16.45 10.31 7.49
CA GLY A 405 16.66 11.71 7.88
C GLY A 405 15.42 12.52 8.25
N LYS A 406 14.23 11.88 8.40
CA LYS A 406 13.00 12.59 8.80
C LYS A 406 12.84 12.65 10.31
N LEU A 407 12.39 13.82 10.78
CA LEU A 407 12.11 14.11 12.17
C LEU A 407 10.59 14.02 12.43
N TYR A 408 10.17 13.02 13.23
CA TYR A 408 8.78 12.89 13.65
C TYR A 408 8.58 13.56 15.01
N ASN A 409 8.08 14.80 15.02
CA ASN A 409 7.93 15.59 16.24
C ASN A 409 6.67 15.25 17.07
N HIS A 410 5.67 14.59 16.47
CA HIS A 410 4.39 14.30 17.12
C HIS A 410 4.09 12.81 17.29
N SER A 411 4.91 11.91 16.73
CA SER A 411 4.61 10.46 16.71
C SER A 411 5.68 9.59 17.37
N TRP A 412 6.77 10.17 17.90
CA TRP A 412 7.88 9.42 18.49
C TRP A 412 7.95 9.65 20.00
N THR A 413 8.08 8.59 20.79
CA THR A 413 8.32 8.65 22.24
C THR A 413 9.09 7.42 22.75
N LEU A 414 9.41 7.42 24.04
CA LEU A 414 9.98 6.29 24.79
C LEU A 414 8.97 5.71 25.78
N PRO A 415 9.06 4.40 26.10
CA PRO A 415 8.27 3.81 27.17
C PRO A 415 8.75 4.32 28.54
N ARG A 416 7.82 4.43 29.50
CA ARG A 416 8.18 4.73 30.90
C ARG A 416 8.90 3.52 31.45
N GLY A 417 10.20 3.62 31.72
CA GLY A 417 11.04 2.56 32.27
C GLY A 417 10.72 2.20 33.72
N ASP A 418 9.44 2.25 34.12
CA ASP A 418 8.97 1.98 35.49
C ASP A 418 9.18 0.49 35.87
N SER A 419 9.36 -0.40 34.88
CA SER A 419 9.66 -1.82 35.05
C SER A 419 11.16 -2.15 34.95
N LEU A 420 12.02 -1.15 34.78
CA LEU A 420 13.47 -1.33 34.61
C LEU A 420 14.19 -1.23 35.96
N GLY A 421 15.29 -1.97 36.11
CA GLY A 421 16.25 -1.74 37.19
C GLY A 421 16.94 -0.38 37.03
N LYS A 422 17.61 0.08 38.09
CA LYS A 422 18.25 1.41 38.13
C LYS A 422 19.30 1.59 37.02
N ASP A 423 20.10 0.56 36.76
CA ASP A 423 21.18 0.61 35.77
C ASP A 423 20.63 0.61 34.34
N GLU A 424 19.62 -0.21 34.05
CA GLU A 424 18.94 -0.25 32.75
C GLU A 424 18.21 1.07 32.47
N GLN A 425 17.60 1.62 33.50
CA GLN A 425 16.92 2.90 33.44
C GLN A 425 17.93 4.04 33.18
N GLN A 426 19.10 4.02 33.83
CA GLN A 426 20.19 4.97 33.59
C GLN A 426 20.75 4.87 32.17
N ALA A 427 20.92 3.66 31.62
CA ALA A 427 21.35 3.47 30.23
C ALA A 427 20.36 4.06 29.23
N LEU A 428 19.05 3.80 29.43
CA LEU A 428 17.99 4.34 28.59
C LEU A 428 17.99 5.87 28.60
N TYR A 429 18.09 6.49 29.77
CA TYR A 429 18.10 7.95 29.89
C TYR A 429 19.42 8.59 29.47
N GLY A 430 20.56 7.91 29.65
CA GLY A 430 21.84 8.37 29.11
C GLY A 430 21.78 8.58 27.60
N ALA A 431 21.14 7.65 26.88
CA ALA A 431 20.91 7.78 25.44
C ALA A 431 20.03 9.00 25.09
N VAL A 432 18.96 9.21 25.86
CA VAL A 432 18.06 10.37 25.70
C VAL A 432 18.81 11.69 25.88
N ILE A 433 19.62 11.79 26.92
CA ILE A 433 20.44 12.97 27.20
C ILE A 433 21.41 13.21 26.03
N GLY A 434 21.99 12.15 25.46
CA GLY A 434 22.79 12.22 24.24
C GLY A 434 22.03 12.84 23.06
N VAL A 435 20.79 12.38 22.80
CA VAL A 435 19.93 12.94 21.75
C VAL A 435 19.54 14.40 22.04
N ILE A 436 19.21 14.74 23.28
CA ILE A 436 18.93 16.12 23.71
C ILE A 436 20.14 17.02 23.47
N SER A 437 21.33 16.57 23.85
CA SER A 437 22.59 17.29 23.65
C SER A 437 22.86 17.53 22.16
N TRP A 438 22.65 16.51 21.32
CA TRP A 438 22.73 16.65 19.86
C TRP A 438 21.73 17.69 19.32
N MET A 439 20.46 17.61 19.72
CA MET A 439 19.43 18.58 19.30
C MET A 439 19.78 19.99 19.76
N ARG A 440 20.24 20.16 21.01
CA ARG A 440 20.71 21.43 21.56
C ARG A 440 21.86 22.00 20.74
N LYS A 441 22.86 21.18 20.41
CA LYS A 441 23.98 21.58 19.54
C LYS A 441 23.49 22.02 18.17
N LYS A 442 22.53 21.31 17.57
CA LYS A 442 21.92 21.70 16.28
C LYS A 442 21.11 22.98 16.39
N LEU A 443 20.40 23.21 17.50
CA LEU A 443 19.66 24.44 17.75
C LEU A 443 20.60 25.65 17.88
N ILE A 444 21.71 25.50 18.62
CA ILE A 444 22.62 26.60 18.99
C ILE A 444 23.74 26.86 17.96
N ARG A 445 24.40 25.82 17.43
CA ARG A 445 25.65 25.97 16.64
C ARG A 445 25.48 25.94 15.12
N SER A 446 24.32 25.58 14.60
CA SER A 446 24.13 25.42 13.15
C SER A 446 23.88 26.76 12.46
N THR A 447 24.94 27.46 12.04
CA THR A 447 24.84 28.45 10.95
C THR A 447 24.41 27.69 9.69
N MET A 448 23.17 27.87 9.25
CA MET A 448 22.66 27.16 8.08
C MET A 448 23.41 27.61 6.83
N LEU A 449 24.01 26.67 6.10
CA LEU A 449 24.23 26.84 4.65
C LEU A 449 22.86 27.00 3.98
N PRO A 450 22.75 27.66 2.81
CA PRO A 450 21.46 27.98 2.22
C PRO A 450 20.68 26.73 1.78
N ALA A 451 19.98 26.07 2.70
CA ALA A 451 19.16 24.91 2.40
C ALA A 451 17.83 25.37 1.82
N GLN A 452 17.71 25.32 0.49
CA GLN A 452 16.42 25.08 -0.15
C GLN A 452 15.73 23.92 0.59
N ARG A 453 14.43 24.03 0.87
CA ARG A 453 13.64 22.92 1.46
C ARG A 453 14.02 21.63 0.73
N ARG A 454 14.61 20.69 1.46
CA ARG A 454 15.07 19.43 0.88
C ARG A 454 13.84 18.64 0.42
N PRO A 455 13.81 18.13 -0.82
CA PRO A 455 12.71 17.30 -1.29
C PRO A 455 12.55 16.08 -0.37
N GLU A 456 11.32 15.74 -0.02
CA GLU A 456 11.07 14.61 0.86
C GLU A 456 11.49 13.29 0.19
N VAL A 457 12.29 12.50 0.90
CA VAL A 457 12.73 11.19 0.43
C VAL A 457 11.68 10.13 0.77
N LYS A 458 11.41 9.20 -0.15
CA LYS A 458 10.53 8.05 0.10
C LYS A 458 11.14 7.13 1.17
N GLU A 459 10.34 6.77 2.17
CA GLU A 459 10.75 5.94 3.32
C GLU A 459 11.03 4.47 2.95
N SER A 460 10.50 4.02 1.80
CA SER A 460 10.77 2.71 1.21
C SER A 460 11.44 2.91 -0.15
N THR A 461 12.75 2.68 -0.24
CA THR A 461 13.49 2.67 -1.51
C THR A 461 13.95 1.25 -1.85
N ILE A 462 13.98 0.91 -3.15
CA ILE A 462 14.54 -0.35 -3.66
C ILE A 462 16.06 -0.38 -3.50
N GLY A 463 16.73 0.73 -3.80
CA GLY A 463 18.19 0.89 -3.63
C GLY A 463 18.53 1.21 -2.18
N GLY A 464 18.78 0.18 -1.38
CA GLY A 464 18.79 0.31 0.07
C GLY A 464 18.74 -0.97 0.86
N SER A 465 18.28 -2.03 0.21
CA SER A 465 18.86 -3.35 0.45
C SER A 465 20.13 -3.45 -0.42
N LEU A 466 21.05 -4.35 -0.09
CA LEU A 466 22.32 -4.68 -0.80
C LEU A 466 22.23 -4.85 -2.33
N ILE A 467 21.04 -4.75 -2.89
CA ILE A 467 20.67 -4.78 -4.30
C ILE A 467 21.53 -3.84 -5.17
N SER A 468 21.97 -2.68 -4.65
CA SER A 468 22.88 -1.76 -5.40
C SER A 468 24.37 -2.11 -5.28
N MET A 469 24.78 -3.00 -4.35
CA MET A 469 26.17 -3.42 -4.22
C MET A 469 26.54 -4.61 -5.12
N LEU A 470 25.56 -5.27 -5.75
CA LEU A 470 25.85 -6.32 -6.74
C LEU A 470 26.45 -5.77 -8.04
N GLU A 471 26.31 -4.47 -8.32
CA GLU A 471 26.92 -3.84 -9.50
C GLU A 471 28.45 -3.72 -9.38
N THR A 472 29.07 -4.03 -8.23
CA THR A 472 30.52 -3.84 -8.01
C THR A 472 31.31 -5.10 -7.61
N SER A 473 30.73 -6.30 -7.57
CA SER A 473 31.52 -7.52 -7.25
C SER A 473 31.13 -8.75 -8.08
N GLN A 474 31.61 -8.80 -9.33
CA GLN A 474 31.56 -10.03 -10.15
C GLN A 474 32.54 -11.14 -9.68
N GLY A 475 32.91 -11.19 -8.39
CA GLY A 475 33.89 -12.15 -7.84
C GLY A 475 33.38 -13.12 -6.76
N GLY A 476 32.17 -12.94 -6.20
CA GLY A 476 31.78 -13.62 -4.94
C GLY A 476 31.40 -15.10 -5.04
N HIS A 477 30.98 -15.60 -6.21
CA HIS A 477 30.34 -16.91 -6.30
C HIS A 477 31.26 -18.12 -6.06
N GLN A 478 32.59 -17.99 -6.21
CA GLN A 478 33.53 -19.06 -5.87
C GLN A 478 33.87 -19.12 -4.38
N GLN A 479 33.72 -18.02 -3.63
CA GLN A 479 34.00 -17.98 -2.19
C GLN A 479 32.85 -18.55 -1.35
N ASP A 480 31.60 -18.24 -1.69
CA ASP A 480 30.41 -18.72 -0.95
C ASP A 480 30.29 -20.25 -0.94
N TYR A 481 30.63 -20.91 -2.05
CA TYR A 481 30.63 -22.37 -2.15
C TYR A 481 31.74 -23.00 -1.28
N ALA A 482 32.95 -22.43 -1.33
CA ALA A 482 34.09 -22.92 -0.54
C ALA A 482 33.88 -22.73 0.98
N ILE A 483 33.21 -21.65 1.39
CA ILE A 483 32.87 -21.36 2.79
C ILE A 483 31.75 -22.29 3.29
N SER A 484 30.72 -22.52 2.48
CA SER A 484 29.65 -23.50 2.75
C SER A 484 30.21 -24.92 2.90
N GLU A 485 31.16 -25.30 2.06
CA GLU A 485 31.83 -26.61 2.12
C GLU A 485 32.77 -26.74 3.32
N TYR A 486 33.51 -25.67 3.66
CA TYR A 486 34.37 -25.60 4.85
C TYR A 486 33.56 -25.72 6.16
N LEU A 487 32.43 -25.01 6.27
CA LEU A 487 31.53 -25.09 7.44
C LEU A 487 30.80 -26.44 7.52
N ARG A 488 30.45 -27.07 6.38
CA ARG A 488 29.96 -28.47 6.35
C ARG A 488 30.99 -29.44 6.92
N ARG A 489 32.25 -29.33 6.51
CA ARG A 489 33.35 -30.17 7.02
C ARG A 489 33.55 -29.96 8.53
N GLN A 490 33.41 -28.73 9.02
CA GLN A 490 33.52 -28.42 10.45
C GLN A 490 32.37 -29.02 11.29
N ARG A 491 31.14 -29.09 10.75
CA ARG A 491 30.00 -29.77 11.42
C ARG A 491 30.12 -31.28 11.39
N ALA A 492 30.57 -31.86 10.28
CA ALA A 492 30.87 -33.28 10.19
C ALA A 492 31.94 -33.69 11.23
N GLN A 493 32.95 -32.84 11.45
CA GLN A 493 33.97 -33.05 12.49
C GLN A 493 33.44 -32.91 13.93
N ASN A 494 32.51 -31.99 14.18
CA ASN A 494 31.89 -31.82 15.50
C ASN A 494 30.89 -32.94 15.84
N LEU A 495 30.16 -33.47 14.85
CA LEU A 495 29.33 -34.68 14.99
C LEU A 495 30.17 -35.94 15.26
N HIS A 496 31.40 -36.00 14.72
CA HIS A 496 32.37 -37.06 15.03
C HIS A 496 32.93 -36.99 16.46
N ARG A 497 32.93 -35.80 17.08
CA ARG A 497 33.40 -35.63 18.47
C ARG A 497 32.36 -36.06 19.50
N GLN A 498 31.07 -36.01 19.15
CA GLN A 498 29.96 -36.46 20.01
C GLN A 498 29.58 -37.95 19.82
N SER A 499 30.03 -38.61 18.74
CA SER A 499 29.75 -40.04 18.48
C SER A 499 30.87 -40.99 18.92
N ASN A 500 32.06 -40.49 19.29
CA ASN A 500 33.19 -41.30 19.77
C ASN A 500 33.06 -41.86 21.21
N GLN A 501 31.83 -41.89 21.75
CA GLN A 501 31.53 -42.58 23.02
C GLN A 501 30.60 -43.80 22.83
N LYS A 502 30.49 -44.36 21.62
CA LYS A 502 29.89 -45.69 21.38
C LYS A 502 30.63 -46.47 20.30
N ARG A 503 31.51 -47.37 20.77
CA ARG A 503 31.97 -48.65 20.20
C ARG A 503 32.28 -48.69 18.68
N SER A 504 33.54 -48.77 18.28
CA SER A 504 34.36 -50.00 18.28
C SER A 504 33.54 -51.23 17.83
N VAL A 505 33.54 -51.50 16.53
CA VAL A 505 33.86 -52.77 15.85
C VAL A 505 33.39 -52.61 14.41
N PHE A 506 34.32 -52.36 13.50
CA PHE A 506 34.39 -52.89 12.12
C PHE A 506 35.49 -52.10 11.37
N GLN A 507 36.72 -52.28 11.86
CA GLN A 507 37.89 -52.16 11.02
C GLN A 507 38.08 -53.54 10.38
N TYR A 508 38.41 -53.56 9.08
CA TYR A 508 38.75 -54.68 8.20
C TYR A 508 37.66 -55.14 7.24
N ILE A 509 38.06 -55.17 5.95
CA ILE A 509 37.31 -55.52 4.74
C ILE A 509 36.53 -54.29 4.23
N LEU A 510 37.06 -53.43 3.36
CA LEU A 510 37.43 -53.78 1.99
C LEU A 510 38.33 -52.68 1.37
N THR A 511 39.55 -52.56 1.85
CA THR A 511 40.67 -52.02 1.06
C THR A 511 41.18 -53.13 0.13
N ALA A 512 40.52 -53.32 -1.01
CA ALA A 512 41.07 -53.99 -2.20
C ALA A 512 40.08 -53.86 -3.36
N LEU A 513 40.60 -53.60 -4.56
CA LEU A 513 39.93 -53.24 -5.84
C LEU A 513 39.80 -51.71 -6.01
N LEU A 514 40.88 -50.93 -6.15
CA LEU A 514 41.83 -50.81 -7.27
C LEU A 514 41.20 -50.60 -8.67
N GLY A 515 41.66 -49.54 -9.36
CA GLY A 515 41.61 -49.39 -10.83
C GLY A 515 41.25 -47.97 -11.30
N ILE A 516 42.09 -46.94 -11.08
CA ILE A 516 43.19 -46.46 -11.96
C ILE A 516 42.76 -45.47 -13.07
N CYS A 517 43.39 -44.28 -12.97
CA CYS A 517 43.88 -43.29 -13.95
C CYS A 517 42.98 -42.89 -15.14
N GLY A 518 42.85 -41.60 -15.43
CA GLY A 518 43.93 -40.62 -15.72
C GLY A 518 43.70 -40.17 -17.17
N TYR A 519 44.08 -39.00 -17.67
CA TYR A 519 45.12 -38.05 -17.33
C TYR A 519 44.87 -36.87 -18.30
N MET A 520 45.03 -35.62 -17.84
CA MET A 520 45.81 -34.55 -18.52
C MET A 520 45.52 -34.16 -19.98
N LEU A 521 45.62 -32.91 -20.42
CA LEU A 521 45.92 -31.61 -19.82
C LEU A 521 45.78 -30.60 -20.97
N ARG A 522 45.53 -29.33 -20.61
CA ARG A 522 46.17 -28.11 -21.17
C ARG A 522 46.82 -28.18 -22.56
N ARG A 523 46.44 -27.21 -23.39
CA ARG A 523 47.28 -26.12 -23.96
C ARG A 523 46.35 -25.33 -24.91
N ILE A 524 46.23 -24.00 -24.91
CA ILE A 524 47.26 -22.98 -25.20
C ILE A 524 46.84 -21.63 -24.59
N LEU A 525 47.86 -20.81 -24.33
CA LEU A 525 47.91 -19.48 -23.72
C LEU A 525 47.95 -18.37 -24.81
N ILE A 526 47.44 -17.17 -24.49
CA ILE A 526 47.83 -15.80 -24.97
C ILE A 526 47.53 -15.36 -26.43
N SER A 527 46.74 -14.27 -26.52
CA SER A 527 46.92 -13.02 -27.31
C SER A 527 45.51 -12.42 -27.55
N LEU A 528 45.15 -11.16 -27.29
CA LEU A 528 45.85 -9.88 -27.47
C LEU A 528 45.22 -8.78 -26.59
N LEU A 529 46.04 -7.77 -26.29
CA LEU A 529 45.79 -6.54 -25.53
C LEU A 529 45.51 -5.33 -26.48
N ASN A 530 44.82 -4.32 -25.91
CA ASN A 530 44.85 -2.86 -26.18
C ASN A 530 44.03 -2.22 -27.33
N PHE A 531 43.20 -1.20 -26.99
CA PHE A 531 43.55 0.23 -27.15
C PHE A 531 42.58 1.17 -26.37
N VAL A 532 43.07 2.40 -26.12
CA VAL A 532 42.61 3.48 -25.21
C VAL A 532 42.05 4.68 -26.01
N GLU A 533 41.21 5.54 -25.40
CA GLU A 533 41.39 7.03 -25.22
C GLU A 533 40.09 7.88 -25.23
N ASP A 534 40.24 9.12 -24.71
CA ASP A 534 39.34 10.01 -23.95
C ASP A 534 38.26 10.85 -24.68
N GLY A 535 37.38 11.51 -23.89
CA GLY A 535 36.62 12.71 -24.31
C GLY A 535 35.66 13.32 -23.26
N GLU A 536 36.01 14.47 -22.69
CA GLU A 536 35.24 15.33 -21.75
C GLU A 536 34.15 16.22 -22.43
N VAL A 537 33.29 16.85 -21.58
CA VAL A 537 32.76 18.26 -21.64
C VAL A 537 31.22 18.49 -21.58
N SER A 538 30.80 19.07 -20.43
CA SER A 538 29.86 20.20 -20.14
C SER A 538 28.32 20.18 -20.02
N ARG A 539 27.89 21.01 -19.04
CA ARG A 539 26.58 21.43 -18.50
C ARG A 539 25.78 22.41 -19.38
N VAL A 540 24.44 22.44 -19.22
CA VAL A 540 23.59 23.65 -19.42
C VAL A 540 22.38 23.67 -18.45
N GLU A 541 22.15 24.82 -17.78
CA GLU A 541 20.97 25.22 -16.99
C GLU A 541 19.90 25.89 -17.88
N VAL A 542 18.58 25.74 -17.61
CA VAL A 542 17.57 26.79 -17.94
C VAL A 542 16.40 26.82 -16.92
N ARG A 543 15.95 28.06 -16.66
CA ARG A 543 15.06 28.64 -15.64
C ARG A 543 13.55 28.40 -15.84
N ASN A 544 12.81 28.53 -14.72
CA ASN A 544 11.36 28.78 -14.63
C ASN A 544 10.95 30.14 -15.23
N PRO A 545 9.67 30.29 -15.62
CA PRO A 545 8.85 31.35 -15.03
C PRO A 545 7.38 30.98 -14.72
N THR A 546 6.91 31.52 -13.59
CA THR A 546 5.54 31.66 -13.07
C THR A 546 4.59 32.44 -13.98
N LEU A 547 3.31 32.05 -14.05
CA LEU A 547 2.20 33.00 -14.26
C LEU A 547 0.94 32.60 -13.47
N LEU A 548 0.38 33.59 -12.79
CA LEU A 548 -0.77 33.59 -11.88
C LEU A 548 -2.10 33.37 -12.64
N ARG A 549 -2.99 32.47 -12.18
CA ARG A 549 -4.38 32.33 -12.69
C ARG A 549 -5.38 32.72 -11.60
N SER A 550 -6.27 33.66 -11.93
CA SER A 550 -7.44 34.06 -11.12
C SER A 550 -8.42 32.88 -10.99
N THR A 551 -8.83 32.52 -9.77
CA THR A 551 -9.78 31.42 -9.49
C THR A 551 -10.97 31.97 -8.72
N MET A 552 -12.18 31.55 -9.10
CA MET A 552 -13.44 31.91 -8.46
C MET A 552 -13.45 31.60 -6.96
N ASN A 553 -14.09 32.47 -6.17
CA ASN A 553 -13.98 32.51 -4.71
C ASN A 553 -15.13 31.78 -3.97
N PHE A 554 -15.58 30.59 -4.36
CA PHE A 554 -16.65 29.88 -3.63
C PHE A 554 -16.12 28.94 -2.54
N CYS A 555 -16.91 28.75 -1.48
CA CYS A 555 -16.61 27.82 -0.40
C CYS A 555 -16.50 26.39 -0.92
N THR A 556 -15.37 25.74 -0.67
CA THR A 556 -15.04 24.38 -1.12
C THR A 556 -15.92 23.30 -0.48
N MET A 557 -16.66 23.61 0.59
CA MET A 557 -17.55 22.62 1.25
C MET A 557 -19.02 22.77 0.90
N CYS A 558 -19.58 23.96 1.06
CA CYS A 558 -21.01 24.14 0.81
C CYS A 558 -21.29 24.53 -0.63
N TYR A 559 -20.29 24.95 -1.41
CA TYR A 559 -20.40 25.40 -2.80
C TYR A 559 -21.35 26.59 -3.05
N GLU A 560 -22.14 27.01 -2.05
CA GLU A 560 -23.17 28.04 -2.13
C GLU A 560 -22.65 29.44 -1.78
N VAL A 561 -21.65 29.53 -0.91
CA VAL A 561 -21.24 30.81 -0.30
C VAL A 561 -19.94 31.30 -0.93
N GLU A 562 -19.99 32.46 -1.58
CA GLU A 562 -18.78 33.17 -1.99
C GLU A 562 -17.99 33.62 -0.75
N THR A 563 -16.70 33.32 -0.72
CA THR A 563 -15.84 33.56 0.42
C THR A 563 -14.40 33.82 -0.01
N THR A 564 -13.80 34.83 0.59
CA THR A 564 -12.36 35.09 0.53
C THR A 564 -11.61 34.45 1.70
N ARG A 565 -12.34 33.82 2.64
CA ARG A 565 -11.78 33.18 3.83
C ARG A 565 -11.06 31.91 3.40
N ARG A 566 -9.73 31.97 3.49
CA ARG A 566 -8.85 30.83 3.20
C ARG A 566 -8.72 29.90 4.40
N CYS A 567 -8.39 28.65 4.14
CA CYS A 567 -8.00 27.68 5.14
C CYS A 567 -6.99 28.30 6.10
N SER A 568 -7.31 28.30 7.39
CA SER A 568 -6.47 28.86 8.44
C SER A 568 -5.12 28.16 8.56
N HIS A 569 -5.01 26.93 8.05
CA HIS A 569 -3.80 26.10 8.12
C HIS A 569 -2.90 26.24 6.88
N CYS A 570 -3.40 25.90 5.68
CA CYS A 570 -2.58 25.88 4.47
C CYS A 570 -2.71 27.12 3.59
N ARG A 571 -3.74 27.95 3.81
CA ARG A 571 -4.14 29.11 2.99
C ARG A 571 -4.51 28.83 1.53
N GLU A 572 -4.60 27.58 1.11
CA GLU A 572 -4.92 27.22 -0.28
C GLU A 572 -6.40 26.94 -0.55
N GLY A 573 -7.18 26.47 0.44
CA GLY A 573 -8.63 26.18 0.28
C GLY A 573 -9.53 27.33 0.71
N LEU A 574 -10.76 27.42 0.21
CA LEU A 574 -11.73 28.48 0.55
C LEU A 574 -12.86 27.90 1.41
N PHE A 575 -13.14 28.51 2.57
CA PHE A 575 -14.16 28.02 3.50
C PHE A 575 -14.91 29.17 4.15
N CYS A 576 -16.23 29.23 3.95
CA CYS A 576 -17.08 30.33 4.43
C CYS A 576 -17.14 30.43 5.96
N SER A 577 -16.87 29.34 6.68
CA SER A 577 -16.91 29.27 8.14
C SER A 577 -15.92 28.25 8.69
N GLU A 578 -15.62 28.34 9.99
CA GLU A 578 -14.85 27.30 10.70
C GLU A 578 -15.54 25.93 10.64
N ASN A 579 -16.87 25.89 10.58
CA ASN A 579 -17.63 24.64 10.46
C ASN A 579 -17.39 23.97 9.10
N CYS A 580 -17.48 24.74 8.01
CA CYS A 580 -17.11 24.27 6.67
C CYS A 580 -15.63 23.86 6.62
N GLU A 581 -14.75 24.63 7.24
CA GLU A 581 -13.34 24.26 7.31
C GLU A 581 -13.12 22.95 8.10
N ARG A 582 -13.82 22.71 9.21
CA ARG A 582 -13.73 21.43 9.94
C ARG A 582 -14.28 20.26 9.16
N LYS A 583 -15.30 20.48 8.32
CA LYS A 583 -15.87 19.49 7.40
C LYS A 583 -15.09 19.37 6.08
N MET A 584 -13.93 20.01 5.93
CA MET A 584 -13.13 20.04 4.70
C MET A 584 -13.02 18.66 4.02
N PRO A 585 -13.02 18.62 2.68
CA PRO A 585 -13.02 17.36 1.96
C PRO A 585 -11.68 16.65 2.17
N LEU A 586 -11.68 15.33 2.09
CA LEU A 586 -10.48 14.51 2.32
C LEU A 586 -9.32 14.94 1.39
N SER A 587 -9.63 15.28 0.15
CA SER A 587 -8.68 15.76 -0.86
C SER A 587 -7.92 17.03 -0.42
N HIS A 588 -8.58 17.91 0.33
CA HIS A 588 -7.95 19.08 0.92
C HIS A 588 -7.16 18.70 2.18
N LEU A 589 -7.73 17.89 3.07
CA LEU A 589 -7.08 17.49 4.33
C LEU A 589 -5.74 16.78 4.08
N LEU A 590 -5.66 15.90 3.08
CA LEU A 590 -4.45 15.19 2.66
C LEU A 590 -3.31 16.14 2.27
N LYS A 591 -3.63 17.30 1.68
CA LYS A 591 -2.65 18.31 1.25
C LYS A 591 -2.38 19.35 2.34
N CYS A 592 -3.42 19.70 3.10
CA CYS A 592 -3.41 20.74 4.13
C CYS A 592 -2.66 20.29 5.39
N ASN A 593 -2.65 18.98 5.69
CA ASN A 593 -1.97 18.36 6.83
C ASN A 593 -2.32 19.01 8.17
N MET A 594 -3.56 19.52 8.30
CA MET A 594 -4.09 20.14 9.53
C MET A 594 -4.00 19.17 10.72
N ARG A 595 -4.26 17.89 10.47
CA ARG A 595 -4.10 16.77 11.40
C ARG A 595 -3.87 15.48 10.61
N GLN A 596 -3.44 14.43 11.31
CA GLN A 596 -3.32 13.10 10.72
C GLN A 596 -4.68 12.63 10.18
N VAL A 597 -4.65 12.09 8.96
CA VAL A 597 -5.81 11.42 8.33
C VAL A 597 -5.98 10.05 8.96
N THR A 598 -7.21 9.73 9.32
CA THR A 598 -7.61 8.51 10.03
C THR A 598 -8.62 7.72 9.20
N SER A 599 -8.85 6.45 9.54
CA SER A 599 -9.90 5.64 8.90
C SER A 599 -11.30 6.26 9.05
N ALA A 600 -11.56 7.05 10.11
CA ALA A 600 -12.81 7.80 10.26
C ALA A 600 -13.00 8.88 9.18
N ASP A 601 -11.90 9.45 8.66
CA ASP A 601 -11.95 10.46 7.60
C ASP A 601 -12.36 9.85 6.27
N TYR A 602 -11.82 8.67 5.96
CA TYR A 602 -12.20 7.90 4.78
C TYR A 602 -13.65 7.42 4.88
N LEU A 603 -14.06 6.87 6.03
CA LEU A 603 -15.45 6.46 6.25
C LEU A 603 -16.43 7.62 6.09
N PHE A 604 -16.09 8.81 6.60
CA PHE A 604 -16.94 9.99 6.47
C PHE A 604 -17.09 10.42 5.01
N GLU A 605 -16.02 10.37 4.21
CA GLU A 605 -16.07 10.64 2.77
C GLU A 605 -16.95 9.60 2.05
N ASP A 606 -16.77 8.32 2.36
CA ASP A 606 -17.55 7.22 1.75
C ASP A 606 -19.05 7.37 2.08
N VAL A 607 -19.38 7.72 3.32
CA VAL A 607 -20.74 7.99 3.81
C VAL A 607 -21.34 9.24 3.17
N LEU A 608 -20.57 10.32 3.01
CA LEU A 608 -21.02 11.51 2.29
C LEU A 608 -21.35 11.21 0.83
N GLY A 609 -20.57 10.32 0.20
CA GLY A 609 -20.78 9.87 -1.17
C GLY A 609 -21.84 8.77 -1.34
N ASP A 610 -22.48 8.32 -0.24
CA ASP A 610 -23.37 7.14 -0.22
C ASP A 610 -22.74 5.89 -0.87
N THR A 611 -21.46 5.68 -0.58
CA THR A 611 -20.67 4.56 -1.12
C THR A 611 -20.28 3.58 -0.02
N ILE A 612 -20.18 2.29 -0.38
CA ILE A 612 -19.64 1.28 0.53
C ILE A 612 -18.11 1.42 0.58
N PRO A 613 -17.49 1.49 1.77
CA PRO A 613 -16.05 1.66 1.88
C PRO A 613 -15.25 0.58 1.17
N THR A 614 -14.25 1.00 0.41
CA THR A 614 -13.28 0.12 -0.28
C THR A 614 -11.91 0.10 0.38
N ASP A 615 -11.60 1.12 1.19
CA ASP A 615 -10.34 1.18 1.94
C ASP A 615 -10.26 0.01 2.95
N PRO A 616 -9.23 -0.86 2.90
CA PRO A 616 -9.13 -2.03 3.77
C PRO A 616 -9.14 -1.67 5.26
N GLN A 617 -8.51 -0.55 5.63
CA GLN A 617 -8.43 -0.14 7.02
C GLN A 617 -9.79 0.34 7.53
N VAL A 618 -10.57 1.07 6.71
CA VAL A 618 -11.96 1.43 7.05
C VAL A 618 -12.82 0.19 7.22
N ARG A 619 -12.69 -0.77 6.30
CA ARG A 619 -13.48 -2.00 6.33
C ARG A 619 -13.19 -2.86 7.55
N GLU A 620 -11.94 -2.87 8.01
CA GLU A 620 -11.53 -3.52 9.25
C GLU A 620 -11.99 -2.74 10.50
N ASP A 621 -11.65 -1.45 10.59
CA ASP A 621 -11.88 -0.60 11.77
C ASP A 621 -13.36 -0.41 12.09
N TYR A 622 -14.22 -0.45 11.06
CA TYR A 622 -15.66 -0.21 11.16
C TYR A 622 -16.49 -1.41 10.72
N TRP A 623 -15.90 -2.61 10.75
CA TRP A 623 -16.56 -3.92 10.69
C TRP A 623 -17.26 -4.30 9.38
N PHE A 624 -16.99 -3.62 8.26
CA PHE A 624 -17.53 -4.02 6.95
C PHE A 624 -17.03 -5.41 6.54
N GLU A 625 -15.82 -5.81 6.94
CA GLU A 625 -15.32 -7.19 6.71
C GLU A 625 -16.09 -8.26 7.49
N ARG A 626 -16.90 -7.87 8.49
CA ARG A 626 -17.71 -8.78 9.31
C ARG A 626 -19.14 -8.95 8.79
N CYS A 627 -19.46 -8.30 7.68
CA CYS A 627 -20.74 -8.42 6.98
C CYS A 627 -20.74 -9.65 6.06
N HIS A 628 -21.86 -10.38 6.04
CA HIS A 628 -22.01 -11.58 5.22
C HIS A 628 -22.26 -11.31 3.74
N ASN A 629 -22.86 -10.15 3.45
CA ASN A 629 -23.37 -9.80 2.14
C ASN A 629 -23.45 -8.29 2.01
N THR A 630 -23.68 -7.83 0.78
CA THR A 630 -23.79 -6.42 0.41
C THR A 630 -24.94 -5.69 1.12
N HIS A 631 -26.03 -6.38 1.49
CA HIS A 631 -27.11 -5.77 2.28
C HIS A 631 -26.63 -5.43 3.70
N GLU A 632 -25.92 -6.32 4.38
CA GLU A 632 -25.36 -6.04 5.70
C GLU A 632 -24.32 -4.90 5.65
N GLU A 633 -23.49 -4.83 4.61
CA GLU A 633 -22.58 -3.69 4.39
C GLU A 633 -23.35 -2.37 4.21
N SER A 634 -24.43 -2.39 3.44
CA SER A 634 -25.32 -1.24 3.26
C SER A 634 -26.02 -0.83 4.56
N HIS A 635 -26.50 -1.78 5.37
CA HIS A 635 -27.09 -1.47 6.68
C HIS A 635 -26.08 -0.79 7.61
N LEU A 636 -24.83 -1.26 7.58
CA LEU A 636 -23.76 -0.72 8.40
C LEU A 636 -23.36 0.69 7.92
N SER A 637 -23.29 0.90 6.60
CA SER A 637 -23.10 2.24 6.02
C SER A 637 -24.24 3.18 6.43
N GLY A 638 -25.49 2.73 6.33
CA GLY A 638 -26.68 3.48 6.76
C GLY A 638 -26.69 3.82 8.26
N LEU A 639 -26.15 2.93 9.11
CA LEU A 639 -25.94 3.22 10.53
C LEU A 639 -24.93 4.36 10.73
N PHE A 640 -23.79 4.32 10.05
CA PHE A 640 -22.78 5.37 10.14
C PHE A 640 -23.24 6.69 9.51
N ALA A 641 -24.03 6.65 8.45
CA ALA A 641 -24.71 7.83 7.90
C ALA A 641 -25.66 8.45 8.94
N GLY A 642 -26.48 7.62 9.59
CA GLY A 642 -27.33 8.04 10.71
C GLY A 642 -26.54 8.75 11.82
N LEU A 643 -25.37 8.22 12.17
CA LEU A 643 -24.52 8.76 13.22
C LEU A 643 -23.79 10.06 12.81
N LEU A 644 -23.18 10.10 11.63
CA LEU A 644 -22.27 11.17 11.22
C LEU A 644 -22.98 12.34 10.53
N LEU A 645 -24.07 12.08 9.81
CA LEU A 645 -24.76 13.10 9.01
C LEU A 645 -26.05 13.58 9.67
N TYR A 646 -26.82 12.67 10.27
CA TYR A 646 -28.20 12.94 10.69
C TYR A 646 -28.40 13.05 12.20
N HIS A 647 -27.42 12.67 13.01
CA HIS A 647 -27.55 12.75 14.46
C HIS A 647 -27.54 14.21 14.97
N PRO A 648 -28.44 14.61 15.89
CA PRO A 648 -28.53 15.98 16.41
C PRO A 648 -27.24 16.49 17.06
N ASP A 649 -26.53 15.64 17.80
CA ASP A 649 -25.28 15.99 18.50
C ASP A 649 -24.06 16.20 17.57
N HIS A 650 -24.22 16.02 16.25
CA HIS A 650 -23.15 16.19 15.26
C HIS A 650 -21.85 15.45 15.63
N ILE A 651 -21.90 14.12 15.66
CA ILE A 651 -20.71 13.30 15.94
C ILE A 651 -19.66 13.55 14.86
N THR A 652 -18.49 14.04 15.27
CA THR A 652 -17.40 14.32 14.33
C THR A 652 -16.57 13.08 14.03
N ARG A 653 -15.91 13.08 12.87
CA ARG A 653 -14.90 12.08 12.48
C ARG A 653 -13.78 11.88 13.51
N GLU A 654 -13.34 12.95 14.19
CA GLU A 654 -12.35 12.85 15.28
C GLU A 654 -12.92 12.12 16.49
N THR A 655 -14.18 12.40 16.83
CA THR A 655 -14.90 11.74 17.93
C THR A 655 -15.05 10.25 17.65
N LEU A 656 -15.45 9.90 16.42
CA LEU A 656 -15.56 8.52 15.98
C LEU A 656 -14.22 7.79 16.02
N HIS A 657 -13.13 8.43 15.56
CA HIS A 657 -11.78 7.88 15.65
C HIS A 657 -11.32 7.70 17.11
N GLN A 658 -11.66 8.63 17.99
CA GLN A 658 -11.35 8.53 19.42
C GLN A 658 -12.06 7.34 20.06
N TRP A 659 -13.34 7.14 19.77
CA TRP A 659 -14.09 5.98 20.28
C TRP A 659 -13.48 4.67 19.81
N ARG A 660 -13.08 4.60 18.55
CA ARG A 660 -12.37 3.43 18.00
C ARG A 660 -11.03 3.17 18.71
N SER A 661 -10.32 4.22 19.09
CA SER A 661 -8.97 4.16 19.67
C SER A 661 -8.95 3.97 21.19
N GLU A 662 -10.12 3.96 21.85
CA GLU A 662 -10.22 3.79 23.30
C GLU A 662 -9.92 2.36 23.75
N SER A 663 -9.55 2.22 25.03
CA SER A 663 -9.05 0.95 25.61
C SER A 663 -10.03 -0.24 25.56
N GLY A 664 -11.34 0.01 25.40
CA GLY A 664 -12.33 -1.03 25.19
C GLY A 664 -12.53 -1.43 23.73
N GLY A 665 -11.77 -0.85 22.80
CA GLY A 665 -11.77 -1.15 21.37
C GLY A 665 -13.17 -1.24 20.77
N ASN A 666 -13.49 -2.42 20.23
CA ASN A 666 -14.78 -2.72 19.63
C ASN A 666 -15.95 -2.60 20.62
N THR A 667 -15.81 -3.12 21.84
CA THR A 667 -16.86 -3.08 22.86
C THR A 667 -17.22 -1.65 23.24
N TYR A 668 -16.21 -0.79 23.36
CA TYR A 668 -16.43 0.64 23.67
C TYR A 668 -17.09 1.38 22.50
N LEU A 669 -16.60 1.17 21.27
CA LEU A 669 -17.18 1.80 20.08
C LEU A 669 -18.64 1.40 19.90
N VAL A 670 -18.97 0.11 20.05
CA VAL A 670 -20.34 -0.39 19.99
C VAL A 670 -21.23 0.24 21.06
N ALA A 671 -20.74 0.32 22.30
CA ALA A 671 -21.49 0.92 23.40
C ALA A 671 -21.78 2.41 23.15
N LYS A 672 -20.81 3.17 22.64
CA LYS A 672 -20.99 4.60 22.35
C LYS A 672 -21.95 4.86 21.19
N ILE A 673 -21.91 4.03 20.14
CA ILE A 673 -22.89 4.11 19.06
C ILE A 673 -24.30 3.80 19.61
N ALA A 674 -24.45 2.76 20.43
CA ALA A 674 -25.73 2.42 21.03
C ALA A 674 -26.28 3.53 21.92
N GLU A 675 -25.45 4.09 22.81
CA GLU A 675 -25.79 5.23 23.67
C GLU A 675 -26.36 6.40 22.86
N LYS A 676 -25.71 6.78 21.76
CA LYS A 676 -26.19 7.89 20.90
C LYS A 676 -27.54 7.61 20.23
N PHE A 677 -27.74 6.43 19.68
CA PHE A 677 -29.04 6.11 19.11
C PHE A 677 -30.15 5.89 20.15
N GLU A 678 -29.82 5.50 21.38
CA GLU A 678 -30.76 5.37 22.50
C GLU A 678 -31.23 6.72 23.07
N GLU A 679 -30.44 7.79 22.90
CA GLU A 679 -30.84 9.17 23.21
C GLU A 679 -31.97 9.68 22.30
N LEU A 680 -32.14 9.08 21.11
CA LEU A 680 -33.15 9.48 20.13
C LEU A 680 -34.54 8.88 20.45
N PRO A 681 -35.64 9.59 20.11
CA PRO A 681 -36.96 8.98 20.10
C PRO A 681 -36.98 7.71 19.24
N LYS A 682 -37.73 6.68 19.66
CA LYS A 682 -37.80 5.39 18.93
C LYS A 682 -38.20 5.53 17.46
N SER A 683 -38.98 6.56 17.12
CA SER A 683 -39.36 6.89 15.74
C SER A 683 -38.22 7.44 14.89
N SER A 684 -37.17 7.97 15.51
CA SER A 684 -36.08 8.72 14.87
C SER A 684 -34.76 7.94 14.79
N ALA A 685 -34.66 6.78 15.46
CA ALA A 685 -33.46 5.94 15.44
C ALA A 685 -33.24 5.17 14.11
N GLY A 686 -34.23 5.14 13.22
CA GLY A 686 -34.16 4.47 11.92
C GLY A 686 -34.22 2.94 12.00
N SER A 687 -34.26 2.27 10.84
CA SER A 687 -34.33 0.79 10.76
C SER A 687 -32.96 0.10 10.92
N TYR A 688 -31.86 0.84 10.73
CA TYR A 688 -30.49 0.32 10.81
C TYR A 688 -30.03 0.06 12.25
N PHE A 689 -30.42 0.90 13.20
CA PHE A 689 -30.04 0.75 14.60
C PHE A 689 -30.61 -0.53 15.26
N PRO A 690 -31.90 -0.89 15.08
CA PRO A 690 -32.41 -2.18 15.53
C PRO A 690 -31.68 -3.39 14.90
N TRP A 691 -31.26 -3.28 13.63
CA TRP A 691 -30.43 -4.31 12.99
C TRP A 691 -29.06 -4.41 13.65
N PHE A 692 -28.41 -3.28 13.95
CA PHE A 692 -27.13 -3.23 14.64
C PHE A 692 -27.21 -3.89 16.02
N LEU A 693 -28.24 -3.59 16.83
CA LEU A 693 -28.40 -4.19 18.16
C LEU A 693 -28.56 -5.72 18.12
N ARG A 694 -29.24 -6.27 17.11
CA ARG A 694 -29.36 -7.74 16.95
C ARG A 694 -28.02 -8.40 16.63
N HIS A 695 -27.12 -7.67 15.97
CA HIS A 695 -25.80 -8.15 15.58
C HIS A 695 -24.68 -7.63 16.51
N ARG A 696 -25.04 -6.92 17.59
CA ARG A 696 -24.14 -6.25 18.53
C ARG A 696 -22.97 -7.12 18.95
N LYS A 697 -23.26 -8.35 19.39
CA LYS A 697 -22.23 -9.30 19.83
C LYS A 697 -21.17 -9.52 18.77
N ARG A 698 -21.53 -9.62 17.48
CA ARG A 698 -20.58 -9.81 16.37
C ARG A 698 -19.58 -8.66 16.25
N PHE A 699 -20.04 -7.44 16.48
CA PHE A 699 -19.20 -6.25 16.40
C PHE A 699 -18.32 -6.08 17.65
N GLU A 700 -18.76 -6.58 18.82
CA GLU A 700 -17.99 -6.54 20.07
C GLU A 700 -16.80 -7.52 20.09
N LEU A 701 -16.86 -8.61 19.30
CA LEU A 701 -15.81 -9.65 19.29
C LEU A 701 -14.44 -9.14 18.78
N SER A 702 -13.36 -9.78 19.23
CA SER A 702 -12.02 -9.60 18.66
C SER A 702 -11.93 -10.17 17.25
N ALA A 703 -11.04 -9.63 16.41
CA ALA A 703 -10.95 -9.97 14.98
C ALA A 703 -10.71 -11.47 14.69
N ASP A 704 -10.12 -12.21 15.63
CA ASP A 704 -9.79 -13.64 15.50
C ASP A 704 -10.89 -14.60 15.99
N HIS A 705 -12.06 -14.11 16.41
CA HIS A 705 -13.09 -14.96 16.98
C HIS A 705 -13.78 -15.84 15.92
N GLU A 706 -13.86 -17.16 16.14
CA GLU A 706 -14.34 -18.15 15.15
C GLU A 706 -15.76 -17.92 14.64
N SER A 707 -16.59 -17.21 15.41
CA SER A 707 -17.95 -16.83 15.01
C SER A 707 -18.04 -15.60 14.10
N ILE A 708 -16.90 -14.96 13.78
CA ILE A 708 -16.86 -13.90 12.77
C ILE A 708 -16.92 -14.54 11.39
N PRO A 709 -17.87 -14.13 10.53
CA PRO A 709 -18.01 -14.70 9.21
C PRO A 709 -16.81 -14.35 8.34
N ARG A 710 -16.31 -15.32 7.55
CA ARG A 710 -15.32 -15.02 6.51
C ARG A 710 -16.03 -14.45 5.30
N ALA A 711 -15.50 -13.36 4.75
CA ALA A 711 -15.97 -12.80 3.49
C ALA A 711 -15.94 -13.89 2.40
N LEU A 712 -17.06 -14.09 1.72
CA LEU A 712 -17.14 -15.03 0.59
C LEU A 712 -16.27 -14.51 -0.55
N SER A 713 -15.49 -15.40 -1.18
CA SER A 713 -14.68 -15.02 -2.34
C SER A 713 -15.57 -14.42 -3.44
N PRO A 714 -15.09 -13.43 -4.23
CA PRO A 714 -15.86 -12.87 -5.34
C PRO A 714 -16.40 -13.93 -6.30
N MET A 715 -15.63 -15.00 -6.55
CA MET A 715 -16.09 -16.13 -7.36
C MET A 715 -17.25 -16.90 -6.72
N THR A 716 -17.22 -17.10 -5.40
CA THR A 716 -18.33 -17.74 -4.68
C THR A 716 -19.59 -16.88 -4.71
N GLN A 717 -19.45 -15.55 -4.60
CA GLN A 717 -20.58 -14.63 -4.73
C GLN A 717 -21.21 -14.70 -6.13
N VAL A 718 -20.39 -14.68 -7.19
CA VAL A 718 -20.87 -14.83 -8.57
C VAL A 718 -21.57 -16.17 -8.78
N ARG A 719 -20.99 -17.28 -8.29
CA ARG A 719 -21.64 -18.61 -8.37
C ARG A 719 -22.97 -18.65 -7.64
N ASN A 720 -23.05 -18.04 -6.45
CA ASN A 720 -24.30 -17.99 -5.69
C ASN A 720 -25.37 -17.16 -6.41
N MET A 721 -25.00 -16.03 -7.03
CA MET A 721 -25.89 -15.20 -7.82
C MET A 721 -26.38 -15.94 -9.07
N GLN A 722 -25.48 -16.62 -9.78
CA GLN A 722 -25.83 -17.47 -10.92
C GLN A 722 -26.75 -18.62 -10.50
N ALA A 723 -26.47 -19.28 -9.38
CA ALA A 723 -27.35 -20.33 -8.84
C ALA A 723 -28.75 -19.79 -8.48
N LYS A 724 -28.82 -18.59 -7.87
CA LYS A 724 -30.10 -17.92 -7.58
C LYS A 724 -30.84 -17.54 -8.86
N ALA A 725 -30.13 -17.16 -9.93
CA ALA A 725 -30.68 -16.78 -11.22
C ALA A 725 -31.15 -17.99 -12.05
N ARG A 726 -30.50 -19.16 -11.92
CA ARG A 726 -30.81 -20.38 -12.69
C ARG A 726 -32.28 -20.80 -12.60
N LYS A 727 -32.94 -20.60 -11.45
CA LYS A 727 -34.36 -20.95 -11.28
C LYS A 727 -35.32 -20.16 -12.19
N TYR A 728 -34.86 -19.07 -12.81
CA TYR A 728 -35.63 -18.26 -13.75
C TYR A 728 -35.36 -18.63 -15.22
N LEU A 729 -34.44 -19.55 -15.50
CA LEU A 729 -34.24 -20.12 -16.83
C LEU A 729 -35.38 -21.09 -17.18
N ALA A 730 -35.63 -21.27 -18.47
CA ALA A 730 -36.51 -22.33 -18.97
C ALA A 730 -36.04 -23.70 -18.44
N PRO A 731 -36.95 -24.65 -18.14
CA PRO A 731 -36.58 -25.95 -17.57
C PRO A 731 -35.46 -26.67 -18.33
N GLU A 732 -35.42 -26.55 -19.65
CA GLU A 732 -34.38 -27.17 -20.49
C GLU A 732 -32.97 -26.59 -20.25
N ASP A 733 -32.87 -25.36 -19.73
CA ASP A 733 -31.62 -24.61 -19.58
C ASP A 733 -31.10 -24.57 -18.14
N GLN A 734 -31.92 -24.93 -17.14
CA GLN A 734 -31.54 -24.83 -15.72
C GLN A 734 -30.31 -25.66 -15.34
N ASN A 735 -30.13 -26.80 -16.04
CA ASN A 735 -29.05 -27.75 -15.81
C ASN A 735 -27.83 -27.55 -16.73
N LYS A 736 -27.89 -26.64 -17.69
CA LYS A 736 -26.78 -26.36 -18.60
C LYS A 736 -25.68 -25.58 -17.90
N ASP A 737 -24.44 -25.66 -18.37
CA ASP A 737 -23.44 -24.69 -17.93
C ASP A 737 -23.79 -23.29 -18.45
N PHE A 738 -23.32 -22.27 -17.74
CA PHE A 738 -23.49 -20.88 -18.15
C PHE A 738 -23.00 -20.65 -19.59
N THR A 739 -21.86 -21.25 -19.97
CA THR A 739 -21.28 -21.09 -21.32
C THR A 739 -22.07 -21.81 -22.42
N ASP A 740 -22.94 -22.74 -22.05
CA ASP A 740 -23.71 -23.57 -22.99
C ASP A 740 -25.08 -22.97 -23.33
N LEU A 741 -25.40 -21.80 -22.77
CA LEU A 741 -26.65 -21.09 -23.03
C LEU A 741 -26.65 -20.47 -24.43
N THR A 742 -27.16 -21.20 -25.42
CA THR A 742 -27.32 -20.70 -26.79
C THR A 742 -28.71 -20.11 -27.01
N PRO A 743 -28.87 -19.03 -27.82
CA PRO A 743 -27.84 -18.28 -28.56
C PRO A 743 -27.03 -17.32 -27.67
N PHE A 744 -25.98 -16.67 -28.21
CA PHE A 744 -25.12 -15.72 -27.48
C PHE A 744 -25.92 -14.70 -26.65
N SER A 745 -27.00 -14.15 -27.20
CA SER A 745 -27.89 -13.20 -26.52
C SER A 745 -28.48 -13.77 -25.23
N LYS A 746 -28.83 -15.06 -25.19
CA LYS A 746 -29.32 -15.74 -23.98
C LYS A 746 -28.21 -15.84 -22.92
N MET A 747 -27.02 -16.31 -23.27
CA MET A 747 -25.86 -16.35 -22.35
C MET A 747 -25.51 -14.94 -21.84
N HIS A 748 -25.39 -13.97 -22.75
CA HIS A 748 -24.96 -12.60 -22.43
C HIS A 748 -25.97 -11.90 -21.52
N CYS A 749 -27.28 -12.00 -21.82
CA CYS A 749 -28.33 -11.50 -20.94
C CYS A 749 -28.41 -12.24 -19.61
N PHE A 750 -28.13 -13.55 -19.56
CA PHE A 750 -28.14 -14.30 -18.31
C PHE A 750 -27.01 -13.88 -17.36
N ALA A 751 -25.83 -13.53 -17.88
CA ALA A 751 -24.75 -12.96 -17.09
C ALA A 751 -25.18 -11.64 -16.44
N PHE A 752 -25.75 -10.72 -17.24
CA PHE A 752 -26.29 -9.46 -16.75
C PHE A 752 -27.40 -9.66 -15.72
N TYR A 753 -28.37 -10.51 -16.04
CA TYR A 753 -29.49 -10.87 -15.15
C TYR A 753 -29.00 -11.40 -13.78
N SER A 754 -27.93 -12.20 -13.79
CA SER A 754 -27.28 -12.71 -12.57
C SER A 754 -26.58 -11.62 -11.76
N MET A 755 -26.07 -10.55 -12.38
CA MET A 755 -25.55 -9.39 -11.63
C MET A 755 -26.70 -8.58 -11.02
N THR A 756 -27.74 -8.33 -11.82
CA THR A 756 -28.88 -7.53 -11.39
C THR A 756 -29.65 -8.15 -10.22
N ILE A 757 -29.74 -9.48 -10.11
CA ILE A 757 -30.43 -10.15 -8.99
C ILE A 757 -29.78 -9.87 -7.63
N GLY A 758 -28.48 -9.56 -7.62
CA GLY A 758 -27.73 -9.16 -6.44
C GLY A 758 -27.76 -7.66 -6.16
N GLY A 759 -28.51 -6.89 -6.94
CA GLY A 759 -28.53 -5.42 -6.87
C GLY A 759 -27.24 -4.78 -7.40
N GLN A 760 -26.44 -5.51 -8.18
CA GLN A 760 -25.18 -5.02 -8.75
C GLN A 760 -25.38 -4.58 -10.20
N TYR A 761 -24.55 -3.64 -10.66
CA TYR A 761 -24.40 -3.27 -12.06
C TYR A 761 -22.98 -3.55 -12.56
N PRO A 762 -22.79 -3.82 -13.87
CA PRO A 762 -21.48 -4.15 -14.42
C PRO A 762 -20.55 -2.92 -14.44
N PRO A 763 -19.23 -3.06 -14.19
CA PRO A 763 -18.28 -1.98 -14.40
C PRO A 763 -17.93 -1.83 -15.90
N PRO A 764 -17.38 -0.67 -16.33
CA PRO A 764 -16.81 -0.53 -17.67
C PRO A 764 -15.63 -1.50 -17.85
N MET A 765 -15.60 -2.22 -18.97
CA MET A 765 -14.59 -3.24 -19.26
C MET A 765 -13.97 -3.00 -20.64
N ASN A 766 -12.64 -3.12 -20.72
CA ASN A 766 -11.92 -3.08 -21.98
C ASN A 766 -12.08 -4.41 -22.76
N ARG A 767 -13.30 -4.67 -23.23
CA ARG A 767 -13.72 -5.87 -23.98
C ARG A 767 -14.78 -5.49 -25.02
N GLY A 768 -14.90 -6.29 -26.08
CA GLY A 768 -15.95 -6.12 -27.10
C GLY A 768 -17.35 -6.27 -26.50
N ASP A 769 -17.55 -7.35 -25.75
CA ASP A 769 -18.83 -7.72 -25.12
C ASP A 769 -18.93 -7.15 -23.69
N CYS A 770 -18.92 -5.82 -23.59
CA CYS A 770 -18.93 -5.13 -22.31
C CYS A 770 -20.37 -4.88 -21.83
N TYR A 771 -20.81 -5.60 -20.79
CA TYR A 771 -22.16 -5.46 -20.23
C TYR A 771 -22.53 -4.02 -19.83
N TRP A 772 -21.57 -3.23 -19.32
CA TRP A 772 -21.81 -1.82 -18.99
C TRP A 772 -22.17 -1.00 -20.23
N PHE A 773 -21.50 -1.26 -21.35
CA PHE A 773 -21.81 -0.62 -22.62
C PHE A 773 -23.11 -1.19 -23.24
N ASP A 774 -23.24 -2.50 -23.30
CA ASP A 774 -24.30 -3.20 -24.04
C ASP A 774 -25.68 -3.07 -23.40
N PHE A 775 -25.75 -2.85 -22.08
CA PHE A 775 -26.99 -2.53 -21.36
C PHE A 775 -27.19 -1.02 -21.12
N GLY A 776 -26.35 -0.19 -21.73
CA GLY A 776 -26.57 1.26 -21.83
C GLY A 776 -26.15 2.09 -20.63
N PHE A 777 -25.37 1.57 -19.68
CA PHE A 777 -24.85 2.38 -18.56
C PHE A 777 -23.92 3.51 -19.04
N VAL A 778 -23.39 3.42 -20.26
CA VAL A 778 -22.63 4.49 -20.91
C VAL A 778 -23.38 5.82 -21.06
N VAL A 779 -24.72 5.81 -21.00
CA VAL A 779 -25.55 7.03 -21.06
C VAL A 779 -25.67 7.74 -19.71
N CYS A 780 -25.28 7.08 -18.61
CA CYS A 780 -25.28 7.65 -17.29
C CYS A 780 -24.17 8.72 -17.17
N ARG A 781 -24.47 9.80 -16.47
CA ARG A 781 -23.53 10.92 -16.26
C ARG A 781 -22.50 10.62 -15.20
N ASP A 782 -22.89 9.87 -14.17
CA ASP A 782 -22.06 9.53 -13.03
C ASP A 782 -22.49 8.18 -12.42
N ARG A 783 -21.77 7.76 -11.37
CA ARG A 783 -22.05 6.51 -10.65
C ARG A 783 -23.41 6.50 -9.94
N HIS A 784 -23.99 7.66 -9.65
CA HIS A 784 -25.31 7.76 -9.04
C HIS A 784 -26.38 7.39 -10.07
N GLU A 785 -26.31 7.94 -11.28
CA GLU A 785 -27.18 7.54 -12.39
C GLU A 785 -26.97 6.07 -12.79
N GLU A 786 -25.74 5.54 -12.74
CA GLU A 786 -25.49 4.11 -12.99
C GLU A 786 -26.18 3.23 -11.94
N SER A 787 -26.08 3.60 -10.65
CA SER A 787 -26.77 2.92 -9.55
C SER A 787 -28.29 2.98 -9.71
N LEU A 788 -28.82 4.14 -10.11
CA LEU A 788 -30.24 4.32 -10.40
C LEU A 788 -30.68 3.44 -11.57
N LEU A 789 -29.95 3.42 -12.68
CA LEU A 789 -30.25 2.56 -13.83
C LEU A 789 -30.19 1.06 -13.45
N GLY A 790 -29.22 0.66 -12.63
CA GLY A 790 -29.14 -0.70 -12.07
C GLY A 790 -30.38 -1.05 -11.24
N THR A 791 -30.88 -0.12 -10.43
CA THR A 791 -32.12 -0.26 -9.66
C THR A 791 -33.35 -0.36 -10.56
N MET A 792 -33.37 0.40 -11.67
CA MET A 792 -34.44 0.35 -12.66
C MET A 792 -34.48 -1.02 -13.36
N TYR A 793 -33.32 -1.54 -13.80
CA TYR A 793 -33.20 -2.90 -14.32
C TYR A 793 -33.66 -3.95 -13.31
N ASN A 794 -33.26 -3.83 -12.04
CA ASN A 794 -33.69 -4.75 -11.00
C ASN A 794 -35.21 -4.72 -10.79
N THR A 795 -35.79 -3.53 -10.73
CA THR A 795 -37.24 -3.36 -10.59
C THR A 795 -38.00 -3.94 -11.79
N MET A 796 -37.48 -3.74 -13.00
CA MET A 796 -38.07 -4.27 -14.23
C MET A 796 -38.04 -5.80 -14.26
N LEU A 797 -36.92 -6.42 -13.86
CA LEU A 797 -36.69 -7.86 -13.95
C LEU A 797 -37.23 -8.66 -12.76
N PHE A 798 -37.33 -8.05 -11.58
CA PHE A 798 -37.66 -8.73 -10.33
C PHE A 798 -38.79 -8.05 -9.52
N GLY A 799 -39.34 -6.94 -10.01
CA GLY A 799 -40.38 -6.20 -9.31
C GLY A 799 -39.88 -5.65 -7.97
N SER A 800 -40.72 -5.73 -6.94
CA SER A 800 -40.37 -5.31 -5.57
C SER A 800 -39.55 -6.35 -4.78
N THR A 801 -39.09 -7.43 -5.41
CA THR A 801 -38.49 -8.57 -4.69
C THR A 801 -37.23 -8.16 -3.92
N SER A 802 -36.32 -7.41 -4.55
CA SER A 802 -35.08 -6.94 -3.90
C SER A 802 -35.35 -6.02 -2.71
N GLN A 803 -36.27 -5.07 -2.87
CA GLN A 803 -36.67 -4.12 -1.82
C GLN A 803 -37.35 -4.82 -0.65
N LEU A 804 -38.15 -5.85 -0.93
CA LEU A 804 -38.76 -6.70 0.10
C LEU A 804 -37.73 -7.58 0.80
N GLU A 805 -36.80 -8.20 0.07
CA GLU A 805 -35.68 -8.96 0.64
C GLU A 805 -34.79 -8.06 1.52
N TYR A 806 -34.52 -6.83 1.09
CA TYR A 806 -33.79 -5.82 1.86
C TYR A 806 -34.55 -5.44 3.14
N ALA A 807 -35.85 -5.11 3.04
CA ALA A 807 -36.68 -4.81 4.21
C ALA A 807 -36.80 -5.99 5.19
N GLN A 808 -36.87 -7.22 4.66
CA GLN A 808 -36.85 -8.46 5.46
C GLN A 808 -35.50 -8.66 6.15
N SER A 809 -34.39 -8.36 5.48
CA SER A 809 -33.05 -8.46 6.08
C SER A 809 -32.86 -7.47 7.24
N LEU A 810 -33.51 -6.30 7.17
CA LEU A 810 -33.64 -5.36 8.29
C LEU A 810 -34.67 -5.77 9.33
N LYS A 811 -35.52 -6.77 9.05
CA LYS A 811 -36.73 -7.11 9.81
C LYS A 811 -37.60 -5.88 10.09
N SER A 812 -37.66 -4.94 9.14
CA SER A 812 -38.39 -3.67 9.30
C SER A 812 -39.79 -3.80 8.71
N SER A 813 -40.79 -3.92 9.58
CA SER A 813 -42.21 -3.93 9.19
C SER A 813 -42.64 -2.59 8.58
N THR A 814 -42.04 -1.48 9.05
CA THR A 814 -42.27 -0.15 8.50
C THR A 814 -41.77 -0.04 7.07
N LEU A 815 -40.53 -0.48 6.79
CA LEU A 815 -39.98 -0.44 5.43
C LEU A 815 -40.76 -1.38 4.51
N ALA A 816 -41.11 -2.59 4.98
CA ALA A 816 -41.92 -3.54 4.23
C ALA A 816 -43.32 -3.01 3.88
N ARG A 817 -43.92 -2.16 4.73
CA ARG A 817 -45.22 -1.52 4.49
C ARG A 817 -45.13 -0.36 3.47
N ILE A 818 -43.97 0.28 3.38
CA ILE A 818 -43.73 1.40 2.46
C ILE A 818 -43.41 0.88 1.04
N VAL A 819 -42.82 -0.31 0.92
CA VAL A 819 -42.54 -0.93 -0.39
C VAL A 819 -43.86 -1.26 -1.11
N LYS A 820 -44.15 -0.50 -2.18
CA LYS A 820 -45.27 -0.78 -3.07
C LYS A 820 -44.97 -2.08 -3.84
N LYS A 821 -45.75 -3.14 -3.59
CA LYS A 821 -45.60 -4.41 -4.30
C LYS A 821 -45.74 -4.18 -5.81
N ARG A 822 -44.73 -4.62 -6.56
CA ARG A 822 -44.71 -4.62 -8.03
C ARG A 822 -44.28 -5.99 -8.50
N GLU A 823 -44.98 -6.52 -9.50
CA GLU A 823 -44.57 -7.73 -10.20
C GLU A 823 -43.46 -7.41 -11.21
N PRO A 824 -42.61 -8.40 -11.59
CA PRO A 824 -41.69 -8.26 -12.71
C PRO A 824 -42.43 -7.86 -13.99
N ALA A 825 -41.85 -6.96 -14.78
CA ALA A 825 -42.47 -6.53 -16.04
C ALA A 825 -42.24 -7.48 -17.22
N CYS A 826 -41.33 -8.45 -17.04
CA CYS A 826 -41.04 -9.49 -18.00
C CYS A 826 -40.43 -10.73 -17.32
N THR A 827 -40.53 -11.86 -18.00
CA THR A 827 -39.74 -13.06 -17.72
C THR A 827 -38.32 -12.93 -18.26
N PHE A 828 -37.40 -13.79 -17.81
CA PHE A 828 -36.05 -13.85 -18.40
C PHE A 828 -36.11 -14.11 -19.91
N ASP A 829 -37.04 -14.98 -20.36
CA ASP A 829 -37.15 -15.35 -21.77
C ASP A 829 -37.62 -14.18 -22.66
N GLU A 830 -38.53 -13.35 -22.13
CA GLU A 830 -38.92 -12.09 -22.79
C GLU A 830 -37.78 -11.06 -22.78
N PHE A 831 -37.00 -10.98 -21.70
CA PHE A 831 -35.90 -10.04 -21.56
C PHE A 831 -34.79 -10.27 -22.59
N TRP A 832 -34.24 -11.49 -22.68
CA TRP A 832 -33.13 -11.73 -23.62
C TRP A 832 -33.58 -11.64 -25.08
N ARG A 833 -34.83 -12.02 -25.40
CA ARG A 833 -35.41 -11.85 -26.75
C ARG A 833 -35.66 -10.38 -27.09
N ALA A 834 -36.04 -9.56 -26.11
CA ALA A 834 -36.19 -8.13 -26.32
C ALA A 834 -34.84 -7.46 -26.54
N TRP A 835 -33.80 -7.86 -25.79
CA TRP A 835 -32.44 -7.37 -26.01
C TRP A 835 -31.92 -7.74 -27.40
N ASP A 836 -32.05 -9.02 -27.79
CA ASP A 836 -31.65 -9.55 -29.11
C ASP A 836 -32.32 -8.81 -30.29
N LYS A 837 -33.57 -8.40 -30.11
CA LYS A 837 -34.35 -7.66 -31.12
C LYS A 837 -34.22 -6.13 -31.02
N GLY A 838 -33.41 -5.59 -30.11
CA GLY A 838 -33.31 -4.15 -29.86
C GLY A 838 -34.59 -3.51 -29.29
N LYS A 839 -35.46 -4.29 -28.65
CA LYS A 839 -36.78 -3.88 -28.13
C LYS A 839 -36.81 -3.71 -26.61
N LEU A 840 -35.66 -3.51 -25.97
CA LEU A 840 -35.56 -3.43 -24.50
C LEU A 840 -36.37 -2.26 -23.92
N MET A 841 -36.45 -1.14 -24.64
CA MET A 841 -37.25 0.03 -24.24
C MET A 841 -38.76 -0.27 -24.14
N ALA A 842 -39.27 -1.24 -24.92
CA ALA A 842 -40.66 -1.65 -24.81
C ALA A 842 -40.98 -2.28 -23.44
N ILE A 843 -40.00 -2.88 -22.77
CA ILE A 843 -40.15 -3.41 -21.41
C ILE A 843 -40.07 -2.27 -20.39
N PHE A 844 -39.10 -1.35 -20.54
CA PHE A 844 -39.01 -0.17 -19.68
C PHE A 844 -40.31 0.65 -19.68
N ASN A 845 -40.95 0.83 -20.84
CA ASN A 845 -42.21 1.56 -20.97
C ASN A 845 -43.39 0.91 -20.23
N LYS A 846 -43.34 -0.40 -19.93
CA LYS A 846 -44.34 -1.04 -19.07
C LYS A 846 -44.20 -0.59 -17.61
N CYS A 847 -42.97 -0.35 -17.15
CA CYS A 847 -42.68 0.09 -15.79
C CYS A 847 -42.74 1.61 -15.62
N TRP A 848 -42.35 2.35 -16.66
CA TRP A 848 -42.31 3.82 -16.72
C TRP A 848 -42.96 4.30 -18.03
N PRO A 849 -44.30 4.35 -18.11
CA PRO A 849 -45.00 4.82 -19.31
C PRO A 849 -44.68 6.30 -19.59
N GLU A 850 -44.68 6.68 -20.88
CA GLU A 850 -44.38 8.05 -21.31
C GLU A 850 -45.37 9.06 -20.70
N PHE A 851 -44.83 10.14 -20.13
CA PHE A 851 -45.63 11.22 -19.57
C PHE A 851 -46.41 11.98 -20.65
N THR A 852 -47.74 11.90 -20.60
CA THR A 852 -48.61 12.92 -21.19
C THR A 852 -48.66 14.13 -20.24
N THR A 853 -47.81 15.12 -20.51
CA THR A 853 -47.91 16.55 -20.13
C THR A 853 -48.33 16.95 -18.71
N GLN A 854 -47.48 17.77 -18.07
CA GLN A 854 -47.70 18.62 -16.88
C GLN A 854 -47.43 18.00 -15.49
N HIS A 855 -46.17 17.98 -15.07
CA HIS A 855 -45.77 18.40 -13.71
C HIS A 855 -44.30 18.87 -13.72
N THR A 856 -44.03 19.95 -12.99
CA THR A 856 -42.87 20.85 -13.07
C THR A 856 -41.55 20.33 -12.46
N TYR A 857 -41.36 19.02 -12.34
CA TYR A 857 -40.12 18.42 -11.86
C TYR A 857 -39.86 17.13 -12.64
N GLU A 858 -38.92 17.15 -13.60
CA GLU A 858 -38.49 15.92 -14.30
C GLU A 858 -37.81 14.98 -13.29
N PRO A 859 -38.32 13.76 -13.05
CA PRO A 859 -37.61 12.78 -12.24
C PRO A 859 -36.37 12.32 -13.02
N THR A 860 -35.19 12.31 -12.39
CA THR A 860 -33.90 11.85 -12.95
C THR A 860 -34.02 10.54 -13.75
N GLU A 861 -34.92 9.64 -13.33
CA GLU A 861 -35.27 8.39 -14.02
C GLU A 861 -35.70 8.60 -15.49
N TYR A 862 -36.57 9.57 -15.79
CA TYR A 862 -37.05 9.82 -17.16
C TYR A 862 -35.97 10.44 -18.03
N SER A 863 -35.09 11.26 -17.44
CA SER A 863 -33.91 11.80 -18.12
C SER A 863 -32.97 10.68 -18.57
N ILE A 864 -32.70 9.70 -17.69
CA ILE A 864 -31.91 8.50 -18.02
C ILE A 864 -32.63 7.69 -19.11
N LEU A 865 -33.94 7.44 -18.98
CA LEU A 865 -34.70 6.68 -19.98
C LEU A 865 -34.69 7.31 -21.37
N ASN A 866 -34.75 8.64 -21.45
CA ASN A 866 -34.68 9.36 -22.73
C ASN A 866 -33.31 9.17 -23.39
N ARG A 867 -32.21 9.29 -22.63
CA ARG A 867 -30.85 9.03 -23.16
C ARG A 867 -30.66 7.56 -23.52
N LEU A 868 -31.16 6.66 -22.68
CA LEU A 868 -31.09 5.21 -22.88
C LEU A 868 -31.85 4.80 -24.15
N ARG A 869 -33.03 5.37 -24.38
CA ARG A 869 -33.80 5.19 -25.61
C ARG A 869 -32.98 5.57 -26.84
N GLY A 870 -32.40 6.77 -26.83
CA GLY A 870 -31.54 7.25 -27.91
C GLY A 870 -30.31 6.38 -28.16
N PHE A 871 -29.84 5.63 -27.16
CA PHE A 871 -28.71 4.70 -27.29
C PHE A 871 -29.12 3.29 -27.75
N ILE A 872 -30.19 2.74 -27.20
CA ILE A 872 -30.68 1.38 -27.48
C ILE A 872 -31.31 1.31 -28.88
N GLU A 873 -32.11 2.32 -29.23
CA GLU A 873 -32.85 2.38 -30.50
C GLU A 873 -32.02 3.00 -31.64
N ALA A 874 -30.78 3.42 -31.39
CA ALA A 874 -29.87 3.94 -32.42
C ALA A 874 -29.57 2.88 -33.49
N GLU A 875 -29.50 3.33 -34.75
CA GLU A 875 -29.03 2.51 -35.86
C GLU A 875 -27.59 2.03 -35.63
N THR A 876 -27.28 0.83 -36.11
CA THR A 876 -25.93 0.25 -36.03
C THR A 876 -25.17 0.54 -37.34
N PRO A 877 -23.89 0.99 -37.28
CA PRO A 877 -23.07 1.19 -36.09
C PRO A 877 -23.44 2.47 -35.31
N ARG A 878 -23.35 2.39 -33.98
CA ARG A 878 -23.67 3.52 -33.09
C ARG A 878 -22.65 4.67 -33.25
N PRO A 879 -23.04 5.93 -33.01
CA PRO A 879 -22.12 7.07 -33.01
C PRO A 879 -20.87 6.82 -32.15
N SER A 880 -19.68 7.15 -32.68
CA SER A 880 -18.40 6.88 -32.03
C SER A 880 -18.25 7.56 -30.66
N ILE A 881 -18.99 8.64 -30.40
CA ILE A 881 -19.01 9.33 -29.10
C ILE A 881 -19.33 8.40 -27.92
N TRP A 882 -20.16 7.37 -28.11
CA TRP A 882 -20.49 6.44 -27.03
C TRP A 882 -19.29 5.56 -26.67
N LYS A 883 -18.53 5.11 -27.68
CA LYS A 883 -17.29 4.36 -27.44
C LYS A 883 -16.17 5.27 -26.95
N LEU A 884 -16.18 6.57 -27.28
CA LEU A 884 -15.32 7.56 -26.62
C LEU A 884 -15.65 7.69 -25.13
N ARG A 885 -16.93 7.79 -24.74
CA ARG A 885 -17.32 7.77 -23.32
C ARG A 885 -16.84 6.50 -22.63
N HIS A 886 -16.98 5.36 -23.30
CA HIS A 886 -16.43 4.09 -22.79
C HIS A 886 -14.91 4.15 -22.61
N PHE A 887 -14.17 4.72 -23.58
CA PHE A 887 -12.73 4.94 -23.45
C PHE A 887 -12.39 5.82 -22.23
N LEU A 888 -13.14 6.88 -21.98
CA LEU A 888 -12.92 7.80 -20.86
C LEU A 888 -13.26 7.19 -19.50
N ALA A 889 -14.28 6.32 -19.45
CA ALA A 889 -14.71 5.61 -18.24
C ALA A 889 -13.72 4.51 -17.79
N LEU A 890 -12.86 4.04 -18.69
CA LEU A 890 -11.83 3.06 -18.36
C LEU A 890 -10.63 3.73 -17.67
N GLU A 891 -10.30 3.24 -16.48
CA GLU A 891 -9.09 3.64 -15.76
C GLU A 891 -7.84 3.09 -16.46
N ASP A 892 -6.80 3.92 -16.55
CA ASP A 892 -5.47 3.52 -17.04
C ASP A 892 -5.45 2.91 -18.46
N VAL A 893 -6.40 3.29 -19.34
CA VAL A 893 -6.45 2.86 -20.75
C VAL A 893 -5.83 3.90 -21.69
N SER A 894 -5.03 3.42 -22.64
CA SER A 894 -4.53 4.17 -23.80
C SER A 894 -5.13 3.64 -25.11
N VAL A 895 -5.02 4.39 -26.21
CA VAL A 895 -5.57 4.01 -27.54
C VAL A 895 -5.05 2.64 -27.98
N GLU A 896 -3.81 2.32 -27.64
CA GLU A 896 -3.13 1.08 -28.01
C GLU A 896 -3.56 -0.11 -27.17
N SER A 897 -3.93 0.14 -25.92
CA SER A 897 -4.42 -0.90 -25.01
C SER A 897 -5.92 -1.15 -25.16
N ALA A 898 -6.67 -0.20 -25.71
CA ALA A 898 -8.11 -0.29 -25.91
C ALA A 898 -8.48 -1.31 -27.00
N VAL A 899 -9.59 -2.02 -26.83
CA VAL A 899 -10.12 -2.91 -27.90
C VAL A 899 -10.44 -2.10 -29.16
N PRO A 900 -10.36 -2.71 -30.37
CA PRO A 900 -10.37 -1.99 -31.65
C PRO A 900 -11.47 -0.94 -31.78
N ASP A 901 -12.71 -1.26 -31.42
CA ASP A 901 -13.86 -0.34 -31.54
C ASP A 901 -13.74 0.89 -30.61
N ILE A 902 -13.19 0.68 -29.41
CA ILE A 902 -12.96 1.77 -28.44
C ILE A 902 -11.77 2.61 -28.90
N ALA A 903 -10.69 1.98 -29.34
CA ALA A 903 -9.51 2.65 -29.87
C ALA A 903 -9.85 3.50 -31.10
N TRP A 904 -10.63 2.95 -32.03
CA TRP A 904 -11.10 3.65 -33.23
C TRP A 904 -11.92 4.88 -32.86
N ALA A 905 -12.88 4.73 -31.95
CA ALA A 905 -13.66 5.86 -31.45
C ALA A 905 -12.82 6.89 -30.69
N ALA A 906 -11.76 6.49 -29.98
CA ALA A 906 -10.85 7.45 -29.36
C ALA A 906 -10.08 8.25 -30.41
N ARG A 907 -9.60 7.60 -31.48
CA ARG A 907 -8.91 8.26 -32.61
C ARG A 907 -9.76 9.27 -33.33
N ASP A 908 -11.05 8.98 -33.50
CA ASP A 908 -12.05 9.90 -34.05
C ASP A 908 -12.10 11.26 -33.32
N TYR A 909 -11.68 11.29 -32.05
CA TYR A 909 -11.71 12.46 -31.18
C TYR A 909 -10.30 12.92 -30.78
N GLY A 910 -9.31 12.65 -31.64
CA GLY A 910 -7.97 13.21 -31.53
C GLY A 910 -7.03 12.46 -30.59
N PHE A 911 -7.48 11.40 -29.92
CA PHE A 911 -6.56 10.53 -29.19
C PHE A 911 -5.73 9.73 -30.18
N SER A 912 -4.40 9.81 -30.08
CA SER A 912 -3.51 8.98 -30.91
C SER A 912 -2.32 8.50 -30.10
N GLU A 913 -1.64 7.51 -30.65
CA GLU A 913 -0.42 6.92 -30.11
C GLU A 913 0.75 7.92 -30.07
N ASN A 914 0.65 8.98 -30.87
CA ASN A 914 1.68 10.02 -31.01
C ASN A 914 1.53 11.17 -30.00
N LEU A 915 0.44 11.21 -29.23
CA LEU A 915 0.27 12.23 -28.20
C LEU A 915 1.18 11.95 -27.01
N ASP A 916 1.90 12.98 -26.55
CA ASP A 916 2.62 12.88 -25.28
C ASP A 916 1.64 12.74 -24.09
N THR A 917 2.09 12.15 -22.99
CA THR A 917 1.25 11.88 -21.82
C THR A 917 0.54 13.13 -21.28
N ARG A 918 1.17 14.30 -21.40
CA ARG A 918 0.59 15.56 -20.93
C ARG A 918 -0.58 15.98 -21.83
N MET A 919 -0.41 15.92 -23.15
CA MET A 919 -1.48 16.19 -24.12
C MET A 919 -2.61 15.18 -24.02
N THR A 920 -2.32 13.89 -23.83
CA THR A 920 -3.37 12.87 -23.60
C THR A 920 -4.18 13.17 -22.34
N MET A 921 -3.52 13.49 -21.22
CA MET A 921 -4.22 13.84 -19.98
C MET A 921 -5.03 15.13 -20.12
N GLU A 922 -4.49 16.12 -20.82
CA GLU A 922 -5.20 17.38 -21.08
C GLU A 922 -6.44 17.16 -21.96
N LEU A 923 -6.32 16.35 -23.02
CA LEU A 923 -7.43 15.99 -23.91
C LEU A 923 -8.50 15.16 -23.18
N ARG A 924 -8.09 14.17 -22.36
CA ARG A 924 -9.04 13.43 -21.49
C ARG A 924 -9.79 14.39 -20.57
N ASN A 925 -9.08 15.31 -19.93
CA ASN A 925 -9.68 16.28 -19.01
C ASN A 925 -10.64 17.26 -19.71
N ILE A 926 -10.37 17.61 -20.97
CA ILE A 926 -11.28 18.44 -21.78
C ILE A 926 -12.57 17.68 -22.08
N TYR A 927 -12.50 16.44 -22.56
CA TYR A 927 -13.72 15.67 -22.82
C TYR A 927 -14.50 15.32 -21.56
N VAL A 928 -13.83 15.06 -20.43
CA VAL A 928 -14.50 14.87 -19.13
C VAL A 928 -15.28 16.13 -18.74
N GLN A 929 -14.64 17.31 -18.76
CA GLN A 929 -15.32 18.57 -18.48
C GLN A 929 -16.43 18.90 -19.50
N LEU A 930 -16.23 18.55 -20.76
CA LEU A 930 -17.22 18.76 -21.81
C LEU A 930 -18.48 17.92 -21.51
N PHE A 931 -18.32 16.66 -21.12
CA PHE A 931 -19.42 15.77 -20.78
C PHE A 931 -20.09 16.06 -19.43
N GLU A 932 -19.48 16.87 -18.56
CA GLU A 932 -20.15 17.44 -17.38
C GLU A 932 -21.13 18.56 -17.75
N LYS A 933 -20.91 19.23 -18.90
CA LYS A 933 -21.63 20.46 -19.27
C LYS A 933 -22.49 20.34 -20.53
N ALA A 934 -22.26 19.32 -21.36
CA ALA A 934 -22.94 19.11 -22.62
C ALA A 934 -23.28 17.64 -22.85
N GLU A 935 -24.36 17.36 -23.57
CA GLU A 935 -24.75 16.00 -23.90
C GLU A 935 -23.80 15.38 -24.94
N PRO A 936 -23.47 14.08 -24.85
CA PRO A 936 -22.55 13.42 -25.77
C PRO A 936 -22.97 13.54 -27.23
N MET A 937 -24.26 13.41 -27.49
CA MET A 937 -24.80 13.50 -28.84
C MET A 937 -24.65 14.91 -29.44
N GLU A 938 -24.69 15.97 -28.63
CA GLU A 938 -24.40 17.32 -29.11
C GLU A 938 -22.93 17.45 -29.55
N THR A 939 -22.02 16.88 -28.75
CA THR A 939 -20.59 16.84 -29.08
C THR A 939 -20.34 16.08 -30.39
N TYR A 940 -21.04 14.97 -30.61
CA TYR A 940 -21.00 14.24 -31.87
C TYR A 940 -21.51 15.09 -33.04
N CYS A 941 -22.69 15.72 -32.89
CA CYS A 941 -23.28 16.57 -33.93
C CYS A 941 -22.36 17.74 -34.30
N GLU A 942 -21.76 18.42 -33.32
CA GLU A 942 -20.86 19.55 -33.59
C GLU A 942 -19.53 19.11 -34.20
N ARG A 943 -19.00 17.93 -33.83
CA ARG A 943 -17.88 17.32 -34.56
C ARG A 943 -18.23 17.07 -36.01
N MET A 944 -19.38 16.46 -36.30
CA MET A 944 -19.79 16.18 -37.68
C MET A 944 -20.00 17.44 -38.52
N LYS A 945 -20.24 18.60 -37.89
CA LYS A 945 -20.30 19.92 -38.53
C LYS A 945 -18.94 20.62 -38.66
N GLY A 946 -17.86 20.04 -38.14
CA GLY A 946 -16.54 20.67 -38.07
C GLY A 946 -16.40 21.76 -37.01
N ASN A 947 -17.34 21.85 -36.06
CA ASN A 947 -17.43 22.91 -35.06
C ASN A 947 -16.96 22.49 -33.66
N LEU A 948 -16.26 21.35 -33.53
CA LEU A 948 -15.91 20.75 -32.25
C LEU A 948 -15.09 21.70 -31.35
N VAL A 949 -14.17 22.46 -31.95
CA VAL A 949 -13.34 23.44 -31.22
C VAL A 949 -14.21 24.56 -30.63
N GLN A 950 -15.03 25.22 -31.46
CA GLN A 950 -15.86 26.33 -30.96
C GLN A 950 -16.89 25.84 -29.95
N PHE A 951 -17.42 24.62 -30.13
CA PHE A 951 -18.33 24.01 -29.17
C PHE A 951 -17.63 23.74 -27.83
N ALA A 952 -16.44 23.15 -27.86
CA ALA A 952 -15.69 22.86 -26.64
C ALA A 952 -15.23 24.14 -25.93
N GLU A 953 -14.85 25.20 -26.65
CA GLU A 953 -14.48 26.49 -26.07
C GLU A 953 -15.64 27.20 -25.35
N ARG A 954 -16.89 26.98 -25.78
CA ARG A 954 -18.07 27.54 -25.09
C ARG A 954 -18.33 26.88 -23.72
N HIS A 955 -17.85 25.65 -23.54
CA HIS A 955 -18.15 24.84 -22.35
C HIS A 955 -16.93 24.64 -21.44
N VAL A 956 -15.71 24.59 -21.97
CA VAL A 956 -14.50 24.22 -21.23
C VAL A 956 -13.50 25.38 -21.17
N ASP A 957 -13.13 25.79 -19.96
CA ASP A 957 -12.22 26.92 -19.72
C ASP A 957 -10.74 26.51 -19.75
N GLY A 958 -9.93 27.26 -20.48
CA GLY A 958 -8.47 27.14 -20.44
C GLY A 958 -7.88 26.04 -21.33
N MET A 959 -8.54 25.74 -22.46
CA MET A 959 -7.98 24.90 -23.51
C MET A 959 -6.71 25.53 -24.10
N THR A 960 -5.60 24.78 -24.12
CA THR A 960 -4.34 25.27 -24.70
C THR A 960 -4.40 25.34 -26.22
N LEU A 961 -3.55 26.20 -26.81
CA LEU A 961 -3.45 26.35 -28.27
C LEU A 961 -3.18 25.01 -28.97
N ARG A 962 -2.34 24.16 -28.38
CA ARG A 962 -2.00 22.83 -28.94
C ARG A 962 -3.19 21.88 -28.99
N ILE A 963 -4.09 21.91 -27.99
CA ILE A 963 -5.31 21.09 -28.05
C ILE A 963 -6.29 21.65 -29.08
N LYS A 964 -6.38 22.98 -29.22
CA LYS A 964 -7.21 23.59 -30.27
C LYS A 964 -6.74 23.18 -31.66
N GLU A 965 -5.43 23.25 -31.92
CA GLU A 965 -4.83 22.81 -33.18
C GLU A 965 -5.10 21.32 -33.44
N LEU A 966 -4.98 20.48 -32.41
CA LEU A 966 -5.29 19.05 -32.50
C LEU A 966 -6.76 18.80 -32.86
N LEU A 967 -7.69 19.45 -32.16
CA LEU A 967 -9.13 19.30 -32.38
C LEU A 967 -9.60 19.94 -33.68
N GLN A 968 -8.89 20.93 -34.21
CA GLN A 968 -9.17 21.59 -35.48
C GLN A 968 -8.74 20.74 -36.69
N GLY A 969 -7.89 19.72 -36.46
CA GLY A 969 -7.49 18.73 -37.45
C GLY A 969 -8.42 17.52 -37.56
N LEU A 970 -9.51 17.49 -36.78
CA LEU A 970 -10.55 16.45 -36.78
C LEU A 970 -11.78 16.94 -37.56
#